data_AF-A0A8T5FIV9-F1
#
_entry.id   AF-A0A8T5FIV9-F1
#
_cell.length_a   1.000
_cell.length_b   1.000
_cell.length_c   1.000
_cell.angle_alpha   90.00
_cell.angle_beta   90.00
_cell.angle_gamma   90.00
#
_symmetry.space_group_name_H-M   'P 1'
#
loop_
_entity.id
_entity.type
_entity.pdbx_description
1 polymer ?
#
loop_
_entity_poly.entity_id
_entity_poly.type
_entity_poly.pdbx_seq_one_letter_code
_entity_poly.pdbx_strand_id
1 'polypeptide(L)'
;MEKKNWAKRIVALGTGALMLGATILGATAATWDLMDYPAPFVADGQLDDTVLVVGAAAQTADVLGAIDIAAALQAAAVSQTAVEVSTAVAPTTEDGLKIEKNGAPFNINDQMTDVQTTDLDDSDLDLLSDGTFDDNEGDNTGETDFTQTLAFGTTSDDTFELMMEQPDDSDVYEDGRPFGTYLHLAKNADVYTYTLLLDSGVDVDNAADMEGNTLDIQGNTYTITDARADTSGTGVDKLTVVAGDSTLWLVQDQPYTIGSHTVTVVDVDSGETKCGVNVDGVTIWIDDGTTEEFGDMSVGVLDVVAVYTKDYDADTCELSLGSYEIVLEDGEKVSINDVDLDGSTVTFTGSSGDWTGFTVNYDAGKEDTGINQDDLYLAAGEAWTDPVFGNWKVEFAGTTGMYEELYFDASGDDAELVFLNNDDEEVTLMWAYDDSTAHFGEATEKPMLQVGESTTQGPEDVYLLYSTDTDEIHVLQIEEIDCTDGITINDVTYDNDAIADEYTYACDGANNSVDLGSLGSVRVGYDNTTLVFGDYPGFGDGEFQTKYEAVLSGLDNETFVLTEYDDSGETPDVGTFAIVYDADDGFQASQPTGILGGGVDVDNDDDSSSFWHTLRGSTVEREEDGYWLRVMHPGEDVFGNVFVLPMDSDVTSGGSDSVMADKVNPFSVGLAVLDSEAGSMSKNMIVVGGPCANTVA
;
A
#
# COMPACT_ATOMS: atom_id res chain seq x y z
N MET A 1 28.23 21.75 2.90
CA MET A 1 28.06 20.30 2.75
C MET A 1 27.82 19.99 1.28
N GLU A 2 28.11 18.76 0.86
CA GLU A 2 27.87 18.26 -0.49
C GLU A 2 26.36 18.07 -0.72
N LYS A 3 25.78 18.74 -1.74
CA LYS A 3 24.42 18.49 -2.22
C LYS A 3 24.35 17.03 -2.70
N LYS A 4 23.70 16.14 -1.94
CA LYS A 4 23.48 14.74 -2.32
C LYS A 4 22.23 14.67 -3.23
N ASN A 5 22.44 14.35 -4.50
CA ASN A 5 21.41 14.15 -5.52
C ASN A 5 20.56 12.90 -5.21
N TRP A 6 19.40 13.06 -4.59
CA TRP A 6 18.41 12.00 -4.36
C TRP A 6 17.75 11.49 -5.67
N ALA A 7 17.85 12.26 -6.78
CA ALA A 7 17.43 11.87 -8.13
C ALA A 7 18.05 10.54 -8.64
N LYS A 8 19.05 9.97 -7.95
CA LYS A 8 19.63 8.66 -8.26
C LYS A 8 18.81 7.46 -7.75
N ARG A 9 17.88 7.63 -6.80
CA ARG A 9 17.19 6.48 -6.16
C ARG A 9 15.90 6.01 -6.88
N ILE A 10 15.31 6.81 -7.76
CA ILE A 10 14.10 6.40 -8.52
C ILE A 10 14.42 5.84 -9.94
N VAL A 11 15.65 5.98 -10.46
CA VAL A 11 16.04 5.54 -11.83
C VAL A 11 16.51 4.06 -11.90
N ALA A 12 16.11 3.20 -10.97
CA ALA A 12 16.42 1.76 -11.05
C ALA A 12 15.44 0.94 -11.93
N LEU A 13 14.64 1.58 -12.79
CA LEU A 13 13.88 0.90 -13.84
C LEU A 13 14.10 1.56 -15.20
N GLY A 14 15.16 1.13 -15.91
CA GLY A 14 15.22 1.24 -17.37
C GLY A 14 16.48 1.85 -17.99
N THR A 15 17.37 0.97 -18.45
CA THR A 15 18.31 1.13 -19.59
C THR A 15 19.58 2.00 -19.46
N GLY A 16 20.72 1.31 -19.35
CA GLY A 16 21.83 1.47 -20.31
C GLY A 16 22.99 2.42 -19.94
N ALA A 17 24.10 1.85 -19.48
CA ALA A 17 25.38 2.54 -19.28
C ALA A 17 25.95 3.19 -20.56
N LEU A 18 26.35 4.46 -20.48
CA LEU A 18 27.32 5.09 -21.40
C LEU A 18 28.28 6.01 -20.63
N MET A 19 29.55 5.61 -20.57
CA MET A 19 30.67 6.38 -20.03
C MET A 19 31.17 7.42 -21.04
N LEU A 20 31.21 8.71 -20.70
CA LEU A 20 31.92 9.76 -21.45
C LEU A 20 32.88 10.52 -20.53
N GLY A 21 34.18 10.49 -20.85
CA GLY A 21 35.21 11.24 -20.15
C GLY A 21 35.47 12.59 -20.80
N ALA A 22 35.32 13.68 -20.04
CA ALA A 22 35.78 15.01 -20.39
C ALA A 22 36.53 15.64 -19.21
N THR A 23 37.69 16.23 -19.47
CA THR A 23 38.56 16.86 -18.45
C THR A 23 38.18 18.34 -18.33
N ILE A 24 37.68 18.78 -17.18
CA ILE A 24 37.36 20.19 -16.89
C ILE A 24 38.67 20.92 -16.53
N LEU A 25 39.01 21.98 -17.28
CA LEU A 25 40.12 22.89 -16.95
C LEU A 25 39.62 24.34 -17.08
N GLY A 26 39.49 25.07 -15.96
CA GLY A 26 39.52 26.54 -15.99
C GLY A 26 38.71 27.33 -14.94
N ALA A 27 39.26 27.48 -13.73
CA ALA A 27 39.32 28.71 -12.92
C ALA A 27 38.03 29.46 -12.46
N THR A 28 37.37 28.94 -11.43
CA THR A 28 36.90 29.65 -10.21
C THR A 28 36.77 28.62 -9.07
N ALA A 29 36.70 29.06 -7.81
CA ALA A 29 37.04 28.30 -6.59
C ALA A 29 36.16 27.10 -6.16
N ALA A 30 35.43 26.45 -7.07
CA ALA A 30 34.76 25.18 -6.82
C ALA A 30 35.35 24.12 -7.76
N THR A 31 35.96 23.06 -7.19
CA THR A 31 36.51 21.95 -7.96
C THR A 31 35.41 20.95 -8.26
N TRP A 32 34.69 21.15 -9.37
CA TRP A 32 33.71 20.19 -9.88
C TRP A 32 34.42 19.06 -10.64
N ASP A 33 34.18 17.81 -10.25
CA ASP A 33 34.60 16.61 -10.99
C ASP A 33 33.42 16.06 -11.81
N LEU A 34 33.70 15.10 -12.70
CA LEU A 34 32.67 14.42 -13.50
C LEU A 34 31.63 13.68 -12.62
N MET A 35 31.97 13.40 -11.35
CA MET A 35 31.04 12.85 -10.37
C MET A 35 29.94 13.83 -9.95
N ASP A 36 30.20 15.13 -10.10
CA ASP A 36 29.28 16.21 -9.72
C ASP A 36 28.36 16.61 -10.89
N TYR A 37 28.57 16.04 -12.09
CA TYR A 37 27.69 16.26 -13.24
C TYR A 37 26.25 15.82 -12.88
N PRO A 38 25.21 16.64 -13.14
CA PRO A 38 25.19 17.79 -14.06
C PRO A 38 25.60 19.16 -13.49
N ALA A 39 26.00 19.28 -12.22
CA ALA A 39 26.51 20.55 -11.70
C ALA A 39 27.82 20.94 -12.41
N PRO A 40 28.08 22.24 -12.66
CA PRO A 40 27.29 23.41 -12.27
C PRO A 40 26.21 23.81 -13.31
N PHE A 41 25.88 22.95 -14.27
CA PHE A 41 25.03 23.32 -15.40
C PHE A 41 23.54 23.24 -15.09
N VAL A 42 23.17 22.38 -14.14
CA VAL A 42 21.82 22.28 -13.58
C VAL A 42 21.93 22.55 -12.08
N ALA A 43 21.11 23.47 -11.59
CA ALA A 43 20.94 23.79 -10.18
C ALA A 43 19.44 23.83 -9.89
N ASP A 44 19.02 23.18 -8.80
CA ASP A 44 17.66 23.24 -8.26
C ASP A 44 16.59 22.89 -9.32
N GLY A 45 16.80 21.76 -10.01
CA GLY A 45 15.89 21.27 -11.06
C GLY A 45 15.85 22.10 -12.35
N GLN A 46 16.62 23.19 -12.42
CA GLN A 46 16.63 24.13 -13.54
C GLN A 46 18.03 24.26 -14.16
N LEU A 47 18.08 24.68 -15.42
CA LEU A 47 19.35 24.97 -16.08
C LEU A 47 19.92 26.31 -15.57
N ASP A 48 21.02 26.25 -14.84
CA ASP A 48 21.79 27.44 -14.44
C ASP A 48 22.49 28.03 -15.68
N ASP A 49 22.75 29.34 -15.73
CA ASP A 49 23.12 30.18 -16.90
C ASP A 49 24.17 29.55 -17.86
N THR A 50 23.73 28.56 -18.66
CA THR A 50 24.56 27.62 -19.42
C THR A 50 24.29 27.72 -20.91
N VAL A 51 25.35 27.58 -21.71
CA VAL A 51 25.27 27.44 -23.16
C VAL A 51 26.08 26.24 -23.66
N LEU A 52 25.54 25.53 -24.65
CA LEU A 52 26.27 24.56 -25.44
C LEU A 52 26.93 25.26 -26.61
N VAL A 53 28.25 25.20 -26.68
CA VAL A 53 29.03 25.83 -27.73
C VAL A 53 29.42 24.79 -28.76
N VAL A 54 28.98 24.99 -30.00
CA VAL A 54 29.31 24.13 -31.15
C VAL A 54 30.14 24.91 -32.16
N GLY A 55 31.26 24.33 -32.60
CA GLY A 55 32.13 24.98 -33.57
C GLY A 55 31.46 25.20 -34.92
N ALA A 56 31.65 26.34 -35.57
CA ALA A 56 31.11 26.58 -36.92
C ALA A 56 31.64 25.57 -37.98
N ALA A 57 32.76 24.90 -37.69
CA ALA A 57 33.35 23.82 -38.48
C ALA A 57 33.22 22.43 -37.82
N ALA A 58 32.33 22.26 -36.84
CA ALA A 58 32.09 21.01 -36.14
C ALA A 58 31.68 19.90 -37.11
N GLN A 59 32.12 18.66 -36.85
CA GLN A 59 31.66 17.52 -37.64
C GLN A 59 30.20 17.21 -37.29
N THR A 60 29.47 16.56 -38.19
CA THR A 60 28.09 16.12 -37.92
C THR A 60 27.99 15.27 -36.65
N ALA A 61 29.03 14.50 -36.32
CA ALA A 61 29.10 13.74 -35.06
C ALA A 61 29.20 14.63 -33.82
N ASP A 62 29.90 15.77 -33.90
CA ASP A 62 29.99 16.74 -32.79
C ASP A 62 28.64 17.47 -32.61
N VAL A 63 27.93 17.76 -33.70
CA VAL A 63 26.58 18.36 -33.66
C VAL A 63 25.57 17.39 -33.04
N LEU A 64 25.62 16.10 -33.39
CA LEU A 64 24.77 15.08 -32.77
C LEU A 64 25.13 14.88 -31.29
N GLY A 65 26.42 14.87 -30.94
CA GLY A 65 26.84 14.79 -29.54
C GLY A 65 26.39 16.00 -28.71
N ALA A 66 26.34 17.20 -29.29
CA ALA A 66 25.78 18.37 -28.62
C ALA A 66 24.26 18.24 -28.39
N ILE A 67 23.53 17.64 -29.33
CA ILE A 67 22.10 17.35 -29.15
C ILE A 67 21.90 16.32 -28.03
N ASP A 68 22.72 15.27 -27.97
CA ASP A 68 22.63 14.24 -26.93
C ASP A 68 22.96 14.82 -25.54
N ILE A 69 23.94 15.71 -25.43
CA ILE A 69 24.25 16.41 -24.16
C ILE A 69 23.10 17.34 -23.75
N ALA A 70 22.51 18.08 -24.69
CA ALA A 70 21.36 18.93 -24.41
C ALA A 70 20.16 18.10 -23.92
N ALA A 71 19.88 16.96 -24.55
CA ALA A 71 18.84 16.05 -24.11
C ALA A 71 19.14 15.47 -22.72
N ALA A 72 20.40 15.16 -22.41
CA ALA A 72 20.80 14.64 -21.11
C ALA A 72 20.71 15.69 -19.98
N LEU A 73 21.05 16.94 -20.27
CA LEU A 73 20.84 18.05 -19.31
C LEU A 73 19.35 18.29 -19.10
N GLN A 74 18.54 18.21 -20.17
CA GLN A 74 17.11 18.40 -20.09
C GLN A 74 16.47 17.30 -19.22
N ALA A 75 16.92 16.05 -19.37
CA ALA A 75 16.50 14.94 -18.53
C ALA A 75 16.97 15.06 -17.06
N ALA A 76 17.94 15.94 -16.76
CA ALA A 76 18.43 16.18 -15.41
C ALA A 76 17.86 17.47 -14.78
N ALA A 77 17.28 18.36 -15.58
CA ALA A 77 16.56 19.54 -15.14
C ALA A 77 15.08 19.15 -14.94
N VAL A 78 14.81 18.47 -13.84
CA VAL A 78 13.48 18.01 -13.45
C VAL A 78 13.06 18.78 -12.21
N SER A 79 11.82 19.29 -12.20
CA SER A 79 11.12 19.66 -10.97
C SER A 79 10.09 18.58 -10.65
N GLN A 80 9.82 18.41 -9.36
CA GLN A 80 8.69 17.60 -8.91
C GLN A 80 7.42 18.40 -9.10
N THR A 81 6.35 17.73 -9.52
CA THR A 81 5.01 18.33 -9.57
C THR A 81 4.07 17.48 -8.77
N ALA A 82 3.16 18.13 -8.05
CA ALA A 82 2.08 17.41 -7.38
C ALA A 82 1.19 16.75 -8.45
N VAL A 83 0.90 15.45 -8.31
CA VAL A 83 0.05 14.71 -9.25
C VAL A 83 -1.04 14.00 -8.47
N GLU A 84 -2.26 14.05 -8.99
CA GLU A 84 -3.36 13.21 -8.53
C GLU A 84 -3.11 11.74 -8.91
N VAL A 85 -3.18 10.83 -7.93
CA VAL A 85 -3.10 9.40 -8.19
C VAL A 85 -4.49 8.88 -8.59
N SER A 86 -4.66 8.54 -9.87
CA SER A 86 -5.99 8.34 -10.50
C SER A 86 -6.74 7.06 -10.08
N THR A 87 -8.05 7.22 -9.82
CA THR A 87 -9.14 6.24 -9.69
C THR A 87 -8.80 4.92 -9.02
N ALA A 88 -8.91 4.89 -7.69
CA ALA A 88 -8.97 3.65 -6.94
C ALA A 88 -10.37 3.02 -7.14
N VAL A 89 -10.41 1.84 -7.78
CA VAL A 89 -11.62 1.02 -7.82
C VAL A 89 -11.49 0.01 -6.70
N ALA A 90 -12.43 0.00 -5.76
CA ALA A 90 -12.43 -0.97 -4.68
C ALA A 90 -12.45 -2.40 -5.26
N PRO A 91 -11.55 -3.30 -4.80
CA PRO A 91 -11.57 -4.70 -5.19
C PRO A 91 -12.90 -5.38 -4.83
N THR A 92 -13.26 -6.43 -5.56
CA THR A 92 -14.47 -7.23 -5.36
C THR A 92 -14.17 -8.72 -5.50
N THR A 93 -15.07 -9.55 -4.99
CA THR A 93 -15.04 -11.01 -5.14
C THR A 93 -16.43 -11.54 -5.49
N GLU A 94 -16.51 -12.70 -6.15
CA GLU A 94 -17.78 -13.34 -6.53
C GLU A 94 -18.26 -14.32 -5.46
N ASP A 95 -17.35 -15.14 -4.93
CA ASP A 95 -17.67 -16.29 -4.05
C ASP A 95 -17.13 -16.13 -2.62
N GLY A 96 -16.75 -14.91 -2.23
CA GLY A 96 -16.24 -14.64 -0.89
C GLY A 96 -16.87 -13.41 -0.25
N LEU A 97 -16.47 -13.14 0.99
CA LEU A 97 -17.00 -12.07 1.81
C LEU A 97 -15.98 -10.95 1.92
N LYS A 98 -16.37 -9.73 1.56
CA LYS A 98 -15.65 -8.53 1.96
C LYS A 98 -16.00 -8.17 3.40
N ILE A 99 -14.99 -7.88 4.21
CA ILE A 99 -15.19 -7.45 5.59
C ILE A 99 -15.61 -5.98 5.62
N GLU A 100 -16.93 -5.76 5.67
CA GLU A 100 -17.58 -4.43 5.75
C GLU A 100 -18.96 -4.50 6.44
N LYS A 101 -19.10 -5.39 7.45
CA LYS A 101 -20.40 -5.77 8.02
C LYS A 101 -21.07 -4.58 8.74
N ASN A 102 -22.40 -4.50 8.60
CA ASN A 102 -23.23 -3.37 9.05
C ASN A 102 -22.93 -2.01 8.39
N GLY A 103 -22.17 -2.00 7.28
CA GLY A 103 -21.80 -0.78 6.57
C GLY A 103 -20.71 0.02 7.26
N ALA A 104 -20.02 -0.57 8.24
CA ALA A 104 -18.78 -0.03 8.79
C ALA A 104 -17.61 -0.51 7.92
N PRO A 105 -16.80 0.41 7.37
CA PRO A 105 -15.60 0.05 6.64
C PRO A 105 -14.49 -0.42 7.59
N PHE A 106 -13.43 -1.03 7.04
CA PHE A 106 -12.25 -1.50 7.78
C PHE A 106 -11.22 -0.37 7.87
N ASN A 107 -11.23 0.39 8.96
CA ASN A 107 -10.36 1.56 9.13
C ASN A 107 -8.95 1.16 9.56
N ILE A 108 -8.00 2.08 9.44
CA ILE A 108 -6.67 1.90 10.03
C ILE A 108 -6.81 1.75 11.55
N ASN A 109 -6.12 0.76 12.12
CA ASN A 109 -6.19 0.26 13.49
C ASN A 109 -7.50 -0.43 13.88
N ASP A 110 -8.40 -0.74 12.92
CA ASP A 110 -9.50 -1.67 13.19
C ASP A 110 -8.98 -3.12 13.13
N GLN A 111 -9.51 -3.95 14.02
CA GLN A 111 -9.31 -5.39 14.01
C GLN A 111 -10.48 -6.10 13.35
N MET A 112 -10.28 -7.35 12.92
CA MET A 112 -11.34 -8.15 12.28
C MET A 112 -12.63 -8.16 13.11
N THR A 113 -12.50 -8.24 14.44
CA THR A 113 -13.64 -8.32 15.36
C THR A 113 -14.35 -7.00 15.63
N ASP A 114 -13.74 -5.86 15.30
CA ASP A 114 -14.41 -4.56 15.39
C ASP A 114 -15.46 -4.41 14.28
N VAL A 115 -15.17 -4.97 13.10
CA VAL A 115 -16.03 -4.89 11.92
C VAL A 115 -16.91 -6.15 11.79
N GLN A 116 -16.31 -7.34 11.87
CA GLN A 116 -16.99 -8.63 11.80
C GLN A 116 -17.41 -9.13 13.20
N THR A 117 -18.46 -8.52 13.74
CA THR A 117 -18.94 -8.77 15.13
C THR A 117 -19.86 -9.98 15.30
N THR A 118 -20.18 -10.68 14.22
CA THR A 118 -21.07 -11.86 14.21
C THR A 118 -20.41 -13.01 13.48
N ASP A 119 -20.66 -14.23 13.95
CA ASP A 119 -20.23 -15.45 13.27
C ASP A 119 -20.69 -15.45 11.80
N LEU A 120 -19.82 -15.98 10.93
CA LEU A 120 -20.12 -16.26 9.54
C LEU A 120 -20.89 -17.58 9.44
N ASP A 121 -21.87 -17.63 8.56
CA ASP A 121 -22.70 -18.80 8.29
C ASP A 121 -22.98 -18.95 6.78
N ASP A 122 -23.93 -19.82 6.42
CA ASP A 122 -24.37 -20.08 5.04
C ASP A 122 -24.88 -18.85 4.29
N SER A 123 -25.25 -17.77 5.00
CA SER A 123 -25.70 -16.52 4.40
C SER A 123 -24.56 -15.59 4.01
N ASP A 124 -23.39 -15.79 4.60
CA ASP A 124 -22.18 -14.99 4.37
C ASP A 124 -21.22 -15.71 3.39
N LEU A 125 -21.07 -17.03 3.48
CA LEU A 125 -20.15 -17.84 2.66
C LEU A 125 -20.76 -19.19 2.27
N ASP A 126 -20.83 -19.47 0.96
CA ASP A 126 -21.37 -20.74 0.44
C ASP A 126 -20.62 -21.98 0.98
N LEU A 127 -19.33 -21.86 1.31
CA LEU A 127 -18.53 -22.95 1.90
C LEU A 127 -19.06 -23.37 3.29
N LEU A 128 -19.79 -22.50 3.99
CA LEU A 128 -20.40 -22.77 5.30
C LEU A 128 -21.85 -23.26 5.18
N SER A 129 -22.27 -23.71 3.99
CA SER A 129 -23.62 -24.23 3.78
C SER A 129 -24.02 -25.29 4.80
N ASP A 130 -25.25 -25.21 5.29
CA ASP A 130 -25.88 -26.26 6.08
C ASP A 130 -25.89 -27.59 5.30
N GLY A 131 -25.82 -28.70 6.04
CA GLY A 131 -25.81 -30.04 5.46
C GLY A 131 -26.68 -31.01 6.23
N THR A 132 -26.66 -32.26 5.78
CA THR A 132 -27.35 -33.37 6.45
C THR A 132 -26.34 -34.46 6.76
N PHE A 133 -26.27 -34.87 8.02
CA PHE A 133 -25.55 -36.05 8.46
C PHE A 133 -26.50 -37.24 8.39
N ASP A 134 -26.16 -38.21 7.53
CA ASP A 134 -26.92 -39.45 7.34
C ASP A 134 -26.16 -40.59 8.01
N ASP A 135 -26.64 -40.99 9.18
CA ASP A 135 -26.14 -42.15 9.91
C ASP A 135 -26.79 -43.41 9.35
N ASN A 136 -26.04 -44.15 8.54
CA ASN A 136 -26.47 -45.43 7.96
C ASN A 136 -25.61 -46.61 8.42
N GLU A 137 -24.76 -46.42 9.41
CA GLU A 137 -23.74 -47.37 9.82
C GLU A 137 -24.08 -48.04 11.16
N GLY A 138 -23.53 -49.23 11.39
CA GLY A 138 -23.78 -49.99 12.61
C GLY A 138 -25.24 -50.45 12.79
N ASP A 139 -25.77 -50.30 14.01
CA ASP A 139 -27.18 -50.62 14.35
C ASP A 139 -28.10 -49.38 14.30
N ASN A 140 -27.53 -48.19 14.05
CA ASN A 140 -28.24 -46.92 14.00
C ASN A 140 -28.67 -46.59 12.56
N THR A 141 -29.80 -45.88 12.44
CA THR A 141 -30.29 -45.37 11.16
C THR A 141 -31.03 -44.07 11.41
N GLY A 142 -30.56 -42.97 10.82
CA GLY A 142 -31.18 -41.66 11.01
C GLY A 142 -30.49 -40.54 10.24
N GLU A 143 -31.26 -39.52 9.90
CA GLU A 143 -30.75 -38.30 9.29
C GLU A 143 -30.96 -37.14 10.27
N THR A 144 -29.96 -36.29 10.42
CA THR A 144 -30.08 -35.00 11.12
C THR A 144 -29.41 -33.91 10.29
N ASP A 145 -30.02 -32.73 10.26
CA ASP A 145 -29.39 -31.57 9.65
C ASP A 145 -28.29 -31.02 10.59
N PHE A 146 -27.32 -30.30 10.01
CA PHE A 146 -26.31 -29.57 10.75
C PHE A 146 -26.08 -28.19 10.16
N THR A 147 -25.61 -27.31 11.03
CA THR A 147 -25.21 -25.93 10.72
C THR A 147 -23.71 -25.79 10.91
N GLN A 148 -23.10 -24.91 10.12
CA GLN A 148 -21.68 -24.57 10.22
C GLN A 148 -21.51 -23.07 10.48
N THR A 149 -20.61 -22.70 11.38
CA THR A 149 -20.24 -21.30 11.60
C THR A 149 -18.74 -21.09 11.75
N LEU A 150 -18.28 -19.90 11.40
CA LEU A 150 -16.91 -19.44 11.62
C LEU A 150 -16.93 -18.10 12.37
N ALA A 151 -16.35 -18.06 13.55
CA ALA A 151 -16.20 -16.84 14.34
C ALA A 151 -14.72 -16.46 14.46
N PHE A 152 -14.38 -15.18 14.26
CA PHE A 152 -13.02 -14.70 14.53
C PHE A 152 -12.82 -14.50 16.04
N GLY A 153 -11.60 -14.76 16.52
CA GLY A 153 -11.29 -14.75 17.94
C GLY A 153 -11.42 -13.35 18.55
N THR A 154 -11.90 -13.31 19.80
CA THR A 154 -12.33 -12.07 20.47
C THR A 154 -11.44 -11.68 21.65
N THR A 155 -10.34 -12.40 21.86
CA THR A 155 -9.34 -11.99 22.86
C THR A 155 -8.66 -10.71 22.39
N SER A 156 -8.11 -9.95 23.34
CA SER A 156 -7.55 -8.62 23.12
C SER A 156 -6.21 -8.61 22.35
N ASP A 157 -5.99 -9.57 21.47
CA ASP A 157 -4.78 -9.74 20.68
C ASP A 157 -5.11 -9.42 19.22
N ASP A 158 -4.21 -8.68 18.54
CA ASP A 158 -4.43 -8.05 17.24
C ASP A 158 -4.69 -9.08 16.13
N THR A 159 -5.97 -9.43 15.97
CA THR A 159 -6.44 -10.48 15.06
C THR A 159 -6.84 -9.85 13.72
N PHE A 160 -5.94 -9.92 12.75
CA PHE A 160 -6.07 -9.27 11.44
C PHE A 160 -6.38 -7.78 11.59
N GLU A 161 -5.49 -7.04 12.26
CA GLU A 161 -5.57 -5.58 12.39
C GLU A 161 -5.04 -4.89 11.14
N LEU A 162 -5.75 -3.87 10.64
CA LEU A 162 -5.21 -3.03 9.57
C LEU A 162 -4.22 -2.04 10.15
N MET A 163 -2.93 -2.26 9.96
CA MET A 163 -1.89 -1.37 10.46
C MET A 163 -1.26 -0.58 9.33
N MET A 164 -0.82 0.64 9.63
CA MET A 164 0.10 1.37 8.77
C MET A 164 1.43 1.54 9.50
N GLU A 165 2.39 0.69 9.15
CA GLU A 165 3.66 0.64 9.85
C GLU A 165 4.74 0.03 8.95
N GLN A 166 5.99 0.26 9.30
CA GLN A 166 7.07 -0.61 8.87
C GLN A 166 7.32 -1.58 10.03
N PRO A 167 7.09 -2.90 9.86
CA PRO A 167 7.24 -3.87 10.94
C PRO A 167 8.61 -3.75 11.61
N ASP A 168 8.62 -3.22 12.83
CA ASP A 168 9.83 -2.87 13.57
C ASP A 168 10.34 -4.09 14.34
N ASP A 169 10.80 -5.12 13.63
CA ASP A 169 11.55 -6.18 14.29
C ASP A 169 13.05 -5.91 14.19
N SER A 170 13.53 -5.24 15.23
CA SER A 170 14.94 -4.93 15.50
C SER A 170 15.89 -6.16 15.50
N ASP A 171 15.36 -7.40 15.43
CA ASP A 171 16.14 -8.63 15.23
C ASP A 171 15.91 -9.28 13.84
N VAL A 172 15.04 -8.73 12.98
CA VAL A 172 14.69 -9.22 11.61
C VAL A 172 15.08 -8.18 10.55
N TYR A 173 16.34 -7.77 10.54
CA TYR A 173 16.95 -7.09 9.39
C TYR A 173 17.10 -8.01 8.14
N GLU A 174 16.42 -9.16 8.07
CA GLU A 174 16.52 -10.06 6.91
C GLU A 174 15.43 -9.86 5.84
N ASP A 175 14.25 -9.28 6.14
CA ASP A 175 13.13 -9.20 5.17
C ASP A 175 12.87 -7.82 4.53
N GLY A 176 13.37 -6.71 5.10
CA GLY A 176 13.43 -5.41 4.41
C GLY A 176 12.09 -4.87 3.84
N ARG A 177 10.96 -5.14 4.52
CA ARG A 177 9.63 -4.67 4.09
C ARG A 177 9.51 -3.13 4.20
N PRO A 178 8.98 -2.43 3.18
CA PRO A 178 8.85 -0.97 3.21
C PRO A 178 7.74 -0.51 4.16
N PHE A 179 7.77 0.75 4.57
CA PHE A 179 6.60 1.39 5.19
C PHE A 179 5.38 1.27 4.28
N GLY A 180 4.23 0.91 4.84
CA GLY A 180 3.00 0.75 4.08
C GLY A 180 1.85 0.25 4.94
N THR A 181 0.73 -0.07 4.30
CA THR A 181 -0.40 -0.71 4.97
C THR A 181 -0.25 -2.23 4.93
N TYR A 182 -0.51 -2.86 6.07
CA TYR A 182 -0.45 -4.30 6.25
C TYR A 182 -1.68 -4.79 7.01
N LEU A 183 -2.11 -6.02 6.72
CA LEU A 183 -2.99 -6.75 7.62
C LEU A 183 -2.14 -7.58 8.58
N HIS A 184 -2.13 -7.18 9.85
CA HIS A 184 -1.32 -7.77 10.90
C HIS A 184 -2.07 -8.84 11.67
N LEU A 185 -1.41 -9.97 11.89
CA LEU A 185 -1.88 -11.03 12.78
C LEU A 185 -0.82 -11.27 13.84
N ALA A 186 -1.12 -10.87 15.07
CA ALA A 186 -0.20 -11.01 16.19
C ALA A 186 0.13 -12.47 16.49
N LYS A 187 1.38 -12.71 16.92
CA LYS A 187 1.77 -14.00 17.46
C LYS A 187 0.92 -14.34 18.70
N ASN A 188 0.40 -15.56 18.77
CA ASN A 188 -0.51 -16.04 19.82
C ASN A 188 -1.93 -15.48 19.76
N ALA A 189 -2.31 -14.73 18.72
CA ALA A 189 -3.69 -14.29 18.54
C ALA A 189 -4.65 -15.49 18.47
N ASP A 190 -5.81 -15.36 19.12
CA ASP A 190 -6.97 -16.22 18.92
C ASP A 190 -7.54 -15.90 17.55
N VAL A 191 -7.30 -16.75 16.56
CA VAL A 191 -7.60 -16.41 15.16
C VAL A 191 -9.06 -16.67 14.86
N TYR A 192 -9.51 -17.90 15.09
CA TYR A 192 -10.89 -18.28 14.79
C TYR A 192 -11.36 -19.50 15.58
N THR A 193 -12.68 -19.61 15.68
CA THR A 193 -13.44 -20.77 16.11
C THR A 193 -14.36 -21.24 14.98
N TYR A 194 -14.17 -22.47 14.49
CA TYR A 194 -15.09 -23.15 13.57
C TYR A 194 -16.01 -24.08 14.37
N THR A 195 -17.31 -24.06 14.07
CA THR A 195 -18.31 -24.92 14.73
C THR A 195 -19.14 -25.67 13.71
N LEU A 196 -19.33 -26.97 13.93
CA LEU A 196 -20.35 -27.78 13.28
C LEU A 196 -21.32 -28.28 14.34
N LEU A 197 -22.61 -27.98 14.19
CA LEU A 197 -23.65 -28.30 15.17
C LEU A 197 -24.82 -29.03 14.52
N LEU A 198 -25.13 -30.22 15.03
CA LEU A 198 -26.27 -31.03 14.62
C LEU A 198 -27.57 -30.52 15.27
N ASP A 199 -28.66 -30.49 14.50
CA ASP A 199 -30.00 -30.13 14.97
C ASP A 199 -30.55 -31.13 16.00
N SER A 200 -30.09 -32.38 15.93
CA SER A 200 -30.40 -33.44 16.88
C SER A 200 -29.22 -34.37 17.09
N GLY A 201 -29.12 -34.96 18.28
CA GLY A 201 -28.01 -35.85 18.63
C GLY A 201 -28.06 -37.17 17.87
N VAL A 202 -26.88 -37.65 17.49
CA VAL A 202 -26.64 -38.97 16.89
C VAL A 202 -26.21 -39.93 18.00
N ASP A 203 -26.86 -41.10 18.07
CA ASP A 203 -26.51 -42.13 19.05
C ASP A 203 -25.19 -42.80 18.62
N VAL A 204 -24.22 -42.90 19.52
CA VAL A 204 -22.90 -43.48 19.25
C VAL A 204 -22.55 -44.46 20.37
N ASP A 205 -22.89 -45.72 20.14
CA ASP A 205 -22.60 -46.81 21.08
C ASP A 205 -21.16 -47.34 20.88
N ASN A 206 -20.68 -47.32 19.63
CA ASN A 206 -19.37 -47.82 19.25
C ASN A 206 -18.85 -47.18 17.94
N ALA A 207 -17.59 -47.44 17.60
CA ALA A 207 -16.93 -46.86 16.42
C ALA A 207 -17.66 -47.17 15.10
N ALA A 208 -18.23 -48.38 14.98
CA ALA A 208 -18.91 -48.81 13.76
C ALA A 208 -20.24 -48.10 13.51
N ASP A 209 -20.74 -47.30 14.45
CA ASP A 209 -21.91 -46.43 14.23
C ASP A 209 -21.51 -45.13 13.51
N MET A 210 -20.21 -44.87 13.32
CA MET A 210 -19.69 -43.64 12.72
C MET A 210 -18.80 -43.90 11.50
N GLU A 211 -17.99 -44.97 11.53
CA GLU A 211 -17.08 -45.36 10.45
C GLU A 211 -17.86 -45.60 9.14
N GLY A 212 -17.46 -44.95 8.05
CA GLY A 212 -18.10 -45.03 6.74
C GLY A 212 -19.07 -43.87 6.43
N ASN A 213 -19.64 -43.24 7.46
CA ASN A 213 -20.47 -42.05 7.28
C ASN A 213 -19.63 -40.86 6.75
N THR A 214 -20.28 -39.95 6.04
CA THR A 214 -19.65 -38.74 5.49
C THR A 214 -20.12 -37.48 6.18
N LEU A 215 -19.26 -36.46 6.22
CA LEU A 215 -19.56 -35.14 6.76
C LEU A 215 -19.02 -34.07 5.81
N ASP A 216 -19.88 -33.11 5.44
CA ASP A 216 -19.42 -31.93 4.70
C ASP A 216 -18.91 -30.88 5.69
N ILE A 217 -17.64 -30.50 5.54
CA ILE A 217 -16.95 -29.50 6.36
C ILE A 217 -16.39 -28.45 5.40
N GLN A 218 -16.83 -27.20 5.56
CA GLN A 218 -16.30 -26.04 4.82
C GLN A 218 -16.29 -26.24 3.30
N GLY A 219 -17.37 -26.81 2.75
CA GLY A 219 -17.54 -27.06 1.32
C GLY A 219 -16.92 -28.36 0.80
N ASN A 220 -16.16 -29.08 1.62
CA ASN A 220 -15.53 -30.35 1.27
C ASN A 220 -16.17 -31.53 1.99
N THR A 221 -16.32 -32.66 1.29
CA THR A 221 -16.84 -33.90 1.87
C THR A 221 -15.71 -34.72 2.48
N TYR A 222 -15.86 -35.11 3.73
CA TYR A 222 -14.93 -35.97 4.46
C TYR A 222 -15.60 -37.30 4.80
N THR A 223 -14.87 -38.40 4.66
CA THR A 223 -15.32 -39.72 5.13
C THR A 223 -14.73 -40.01 6.50
N ILE A 224 -15.56 -40.46 7.45
CA ILE A 224 -15.12 -40.88 8.78
C ILE A 224 -14.52 -42.29 8.66
N THR A 225 -13.24 -42.45 9.00
CA THR A 225 -12.51 -43.72 8.89
C THR A 225 -12.23 -44.39 10.23
N ASP A 226 -12.25 -43.63 11.33
CA ASP A 226 -12.14 -44.15 12.70
C ASP A 226 -12.95 -43.23 13.64
N ALA A 227 -13.54 -43.81 14.67
CA ALA A 227 -14.27 -43.07 15.68
C ALA A 227 -14.12 -43.70 17.06
N ARG A 228 -14.11 -42.88 18.12
CA ARG A 228 -14.09 -43.35 19.50
C ARG A 228 -15.34 -42.88 20.23
N ALA A 229 -16.24 -43.81 20.51
CA ALA A 229 -17.45 -43.54 21.29
C ALA A 229 -17.11 -43.13 22.75
N ASP A 230 -17.73 -42.05 23.23
CA ASP A 230 -17.77 -41.66 24.64
C ASP A 230 -19.17 -41.86 25.22
N THR A 231 -19.38 -43.07 25.75
CA THR A 231 -20.62 -43.46 26.42
C THR A 231 -20.88 -42.74 27.75
N SER A 232 -19.99 -41.85 28.20
CA SER A 232 -20.08 -41.17 29.51
C SER A 232 -20.07 -39.64 29.47
N GLY A 233 -19.70 -39.04 28.34
CA GLY A 233 -19.57 -37.60 28.15
C GLY A 233 -20.26 -37.10 26.89
N THR A 234 -19.53 -36.92 25.79
CA THR A 234 -19.95 -36.16 24.58
C THR A 234 -20.53 -37.03 23.46
N GLY A 235 -20.67 -38.34 23.66
CA GLY A 235 -21.07 -39.29 22.61
C GLY A 235 -19.89 -39.73 21.76
N VAL A 236 -19.02 -38.80 21.36
CA VAL A 236 -17.77 -39.04 20.62
C VAL A 236 -16.60 -38.34 21.30
N ASP A 237 -15.47 -39.04 21.39
CA ASP A 237 -14.18 -38.58 21.95
C ASP A 237 -13.13 -38.36 20.87
N LYS A 238 -13.26 -39.04 19.73
CA LYS A 238 -12.35 -38.93 18.59
C LYS A 238 -13.08 -39.21 17.28
N LEU A 239 -12.77 -38.44 16.23
CA LEU A 239 -13.05 -38.76 14.84
C LEU A 239 -11.74 -38.68 14.04
N THR A 240 -11.48 -39.68 13.21
CA THR A 240 -10.53 -39.57 12.11
C THR A 240 -11.33 -39.42 10.83
N VAL A 241 -11.02 -38.37 10.08
CA VAL A 241 -11.69 -38.06 8.83
C VAL A 241 -10.68 -37.92 7.70
N VAL A 242 -11.09 -38.30 6.50
CA VAL A 242 -10.24 -38.26 5.31
C VAL A 242 -10.97 -37.48 4.23
N ALA A 243 -10.37 -36.38 3.77
CA ALA A 243 -10.82 -35.66 2.57
C ALA A 243 -10.11 -36.26 1.36
N GLY A 244 -10.84 -36.68 0.32
CA GLY A 244 -10.23 -37.21 -0.90
C GLY A 244 -10.66 -36.44 -2.15
N ASP A 245 -9.72 -36.13 -3.04
CA ASP A 245 -10.00 -35.61 -4.39
C ASP A 245 -10.88 -36.58 -5.20
N SER A 246 -10.80 -37.88 -4.88
CA SER A 246 -11.74 -38.89 -5.37
C SER A 246 -11.75 -40.12 -4.46
N THR A 247 -12.92 -40.43 -3.89
CA THR A 247 -13.22 -41.76 -3.33
C THR A 247 -13.75 -42.65 -4.45
N LEU A 248 -13.15 -43.83 -4.63
CA LEU A 248 -13.57 -44.71 -5.72
C LEU A 248 -13.28 -46.19 -5.43
N TRP A 249 -14.21 -47.04 -5.85
CA TRP A 249 -14.04 -48.49 -5.88
C TRP A 249 -13.16 -48.93 -7.05
N LEU A 250 -11.96 -49.41 -6.73
CA LEU A 250 -10.98 -49.84 -7.72
C LEU A 250 -10.83 -51.37 -7.72
N VAL A 251 -11.15 -51.99 -8.85
CA VAL A 251 -10.99 -53.44 -9.04
C VAL A 251 -9.53 -53.76 -9.36
N GLN A 252 -9.05 -54.91 -8.91
CA GLN A 252 -7.72 -55.45 -9.18
C GLN A 252 -7.32 -55.31 -10.66
N ASP A 253 -6.09 -54.86 -10.88
CA ASP A 253 -5.46 -54.59 -12.18
C ASP A 253 -6.16 -53.51 -13.05
N GLN A 254 -7.17 -52.80 -12.55
CA GLN A 254 -7.73 -51.64 -13.24
C GLN A 254 -6.93 -50.38 -12.90
N PRO A 255 -6.29 -49.71 -13.87
CA PRO A 255 -5.60 -48.45 -13.62
C PRO A 255 -6.57 -47.27 -13.56
N TYR A 256 -6.34 -46.40 -12.59
CA TYR A 256 -6.95 -45.08 -12.46
C TYR A 256 -5.85 -44.02 -12.49
N THR A 257 -6.14 -42.86 -13.08
CA THR A 257 -5.17 -41.77 -13.20
C THR A 257 -5.73 -40.54 -12.54
N ILE A 258 -4.98 -39.97 -11.59
CA ILE A 258 -5.27 -38.74 -10.87
C ILE A 258 -4.02 -37.86 -10.89
N GLY A 259 -4.18 -36.61 -11.32
CA GLY A 259 -3.05 -35.72 -11.60
C GLY A 259 -2.03 -36.36 -12.57
N SER A 260 -0.77 -36.45 -12.13
CA SER A 260 0.32 -37.13 -12.85
C SER A 260 0.51 -38.61 -12.49
N HIS A 261 -0.24 -39.14 -11.52
CA HIS A 261 -0.03 -40.48 -10.99
C HIS A 261 -1.01 -41.51 -11.58
N THR A 262 -0.57 -42.77 -11.64
CA THR A 262 -1.42 -43.92 -11.96
C THR A 262 -1.49 -44.87 -10.76
N VAL A 263 -2.71 -45.18 -10.34
CA VAL A 263 -3.04 -46.03 -9.20
C VAL A 263 -3.72 -47.31 -9.67
N THR A 264 -3.31 -48.48 -9.15
CA THR A 264 -3.97 -49.78 -9.37
C THR A 264 -4.03 -50.59 -8.07
N VAL A 265 -5.16 -51.25 -7.79
CA VAL A 265 -5.23 -52.33 -6.79
C VAL A 265 -4.55 -53.57 -7.36
N VAL A 266 -3.64 -54.15 -6.58
CA VAL A 266 -2.84 -55.30 -6.98
C VAL A 266 -3.37 -56.58 -6.35
N ASP A 267 -3.83 -56.54 -5.11
CA ASP A 267 -4.27 -57.72 -4.34
C ASP A 267 -4.94 -57.27 -3.03
N VAL A 268 -5.74 -58.14 -2.43
CA VAL A 268 -6.23 -58.00 -1.05
C VAL A 268 -5.66 -59.11 -0.17
N ASP A 269 -5.33 -58.79 1.07
CA ASP A 269 -4.73 -59.78 1.96
C ASP A 269 -5.75 -60.87 2.33
N SER A 270 -5.28 -62.06 2.69
CA SER A 270 -6.17 -63.18 3.02
C SER A 270 -7.09 -62.95 4.22
N GLY A 271 -6.83 -61.89 5.00
CA GLY A 271 -7.64 -61.45 6.11
C GLY A 271 -8.73 -60.44 5.75
N GLU A 272 -8.74 -59.89 4.53
CA GLU A 272 -9.60 -58.76 4.12
C GLU A 272 -9.41 -57.54 5.05
N THR A 273 -8.16 -57.28 5.43
CA THR A 273 -7.76 -56.20 6.34
C THR A 273 -6.74 -55.25 5.73
N LYS A 274 -6.21 -55.56 4.54
CA LYS A 274 -5.23 -54.73 3.85
C LYS A 274 -5.45 -54.78 2.34
N CYS A 275 -5.28 -53.62 1.69
CA CYS A 275 -5.23 -53.51 0.25
C CYS A 275 -3.79 -53.31 -0.24
N GLY A 276 -3.37 -54.10 -1.22
CA GLY A 276 -2.12 -53.88 -1.95
C GLY A 276 -2.34 -52.88 -3.07
N VAL A 277 -1.89 -51.64 -2.92
CA VAL A 277 -2.05 -50.57 -3.92
C VAL A 277 -0.72 -50.29 -4.61
N ASN A 278 -0.74 -50.16 -5.93
CA ASN A 278 0.41 -49.73 -6.72
C ASN A 278 0.21 -48.30 -7.20
N VAL A 279 1.16 -47.42 -6.89
CA VAL A 279 1.23 -46.04 -7.39
C VAL A 279 2.51 -45.91 -8.22
N ASP A 280 2.37 -45.54 -9.49
CA ASP A 280 3.47 -45.34 -10.45
C ASP A 280 4.53 -46.47 -10.49
N GLY A 281 4.09 -47.71 -10.30
CA GLY A 281 4.95 -48.89 -10.36
C GLY A 281 5.52 -49.34 -9.02
N VAL A 282 5.21 -48.68 -7.90
CA VAL A 282 5.58 -49.10 -6.55
C VAL A 282 4.36 -49.61 -5.81
N THR A 283 4.42 -50.85 -5.28
CA THR A 283 3.32 -51.45 -4.50
C THR A 283 3.55 -51.32 -3.00
N ILE A 284 2.53 -50.85 -2.29
CA ILE A 284 2.46 -50.72 -0.83
C ILE A 284 1.22 -51.50 -0.36
N TRP A 285 1.28 -52.00 0.87
CA TRP A 285 0.14 -52.63 1.54
C TRP A 285 -0.35 -51.66 2.60
N ILE A 286 -1.60 -51.22 2.44
CA ILE A 286 -2.24 -50.21 3.28
C ILE A 286 -3.34 -50.93 4.05
N ASP A 287 -3.41 -50.67 5.35
CA ASP A 287 -4.40 -51.31 6.22
C ASP A 287 -5.76 -50.65 6.01
N ASP A 288 -6.82 -51.44 6.11
CA ASP A 288 -8.19 -50.91 6.05
C ASP A 288 -8.40 -49.82 7.11
N GLY A 289 -9.00 -48.70 6.71
CA GLY A 289 -9.17 -47.50 7.53
C GLY A 289 -7.90 -46.66 7.71
N THR A 290 -6.80 -46.94 7.00
CA THR A 290 -5.53 -46.19 7.10
C THR A 290 -5.10 -45.55 5.80
N THR A 291 -4.21 -44.57 5.92
CA THR A 291 -3.66 -43.79 4.80
C THR A 291 -2.14 -43.94 4.75
N GLU A 292 -1.57 -44.03 3.54
CA GLU A 292 -0.12 -44.10 3.31
C GLU A 292 0.33 -43.07 2.26
N GLU A 293 1.50 -42.47 2.51
CA GLU A 293 2.06 -41.41 1.67
C GLU A 293 2.91 -41.94 0.50
N PHE A 294 2.71 -41.35 -0.68
CA PHE A 294 3.44 -41.63 -1.91
C PHE A 294 3.94 -40.34 -2.58
N GLY A 295 5.05 -39.81 -2.09
CA GLY A 295 5.63 -38.58 -2.64
C GLY A 295 4.80 -37.36 -2.26
N ASP A 296 4.09 -36.79 -3.23
CA ASP A 296 3.11 -35.70 -3.10
C ASP A 296 1.64 -36.20 -3.12
N MET A 297 1.43 -37.52 -3.18
CA MET A 297 0.12 -38.14 -3.20
C MET A 297 -0.09 -39.03 -1.99
N SER A 298 -1.18 -38.84 -1.27
CA SER A 298 -1.61 -39.75 -0.21
C SER A 298 -2.66 -40.74 -0.71
N VAL A 299 -2.67 -41.96 -0.17
CA VAL A 299 -3.61 -43.02 -0.55
C VAL A 299 -4.22 -43.64 0.70
N GLY A 300 -5.52 -43.41 0.91
CA GLY A 300 -6.33 -44.06 1.93
C GLY A 300 -7.02 -45.33 1.41
N VAL A 301 -7.17 -46.33 2.27
CA VAL A 301 -8.04 -47.49 2.03
C VAL A 301 -9.26 -47.37 2.95
N LEU A 302 -10.44 -47.26 2.36
CA LEU A 302 -11.71 -47.06 3.08
C LEU A 302 -12.48 -48.38 3.29
N ASP A 303 -12.38 -49.31 2.35
CA ASP A 303 -12.97 -50.65 2.45
C ASP A 303 -12.21 -51.64 1.57
N VAL A 304 -12.27 -52.92 1.95
CA VAL A 304 -11.51 -54.02 1.37
C VAL A 304 -12.43 -55.21 1.11
N VAL A 305 -12.65 -55.55 -0.18
CA VAL A 305 -13.56 -56.64 -0.58
C VAL A 305 -12.85 -57.63 -1.51
N ALA A 306 -12.64 -58.85 -1.01
CA ALA A 306 -12.13 -59.94 -1.84
C ALA A 306 -13.28 -60.72 -2.51
N VAL A 307 -13.40 -60.64 -3.84
CA VAL A 307 -14.50 -61.28 -4.58
C VAL A 307 -14.06 -62.63 -5.15
N TYR A 308 -14.29 -63.70 -4.38
CA TYR A 308 -14.04 -65.08 -4.81
C TYR A 308 -15.31 -65.79 -5.30
N THR A 309 -15.51 -65.84 -6.62
CA THR A 309 -16.55 -66.69 -7.22
C THR A 309 -15.94 -67.71 -8.19
N LYS A 310 -16.73 -68.74 -8.54
CA LYS A 310 -16.28 -69.79 -9.45
C LYS A 310 -15.93 -69.29 -10.86
N ASP A 311 -16.50 -68.15 -11.25
CA ASP A 311 -16.43 -67.59 -12.60
C ASP A 311 -15.75 -66.20 -12.63
N TYR A 312 -15.41 -65.63 -11.47
CA TYR A 312 -14.81 -64.30 -11.31
C TYR A 312 -14.02 -64.26 -9.99
N ASP A 313 -12.75 -63.86 -10.08
CA ASP A 313 -11.78 -63.79 -8.99
C ASP A 313 -11.04 -62.46 -9.17
N ALA A 314 -11.44 -61.45 -8.42
CA ALA A 314 -10.81 -60.13 -8.45
C ALA A 314 -11.07 -59.43 -7.12
N ASP A 315 -10.00 -58.93 -6.53
CA ASP A 315 -10.08 -58.13 -5.32
C ASP A 315 -10.48 -56.69 -5.66
N THR A 316 -11.20 -56.02 -4.77
CA THR A 316 -11.61 -54.63 -4.95
C THR A 316 -11.37 -53.89 -3.64
N CYS A 317 -10.87 -52.67 -3.74
CA CYS A 317 -10.74 -51.79 -2.58
C CYS A 317 -11.42 -50.46 -2.89
N GLU A 318 -12.03 -49.86 -1.89
CA GLU A 318 -12.42 -48.46 -1.94
C GLU A 318 -11.23 -47.62 -1.52
N LEU A 319 -10.74 -46.77 -2.44
CA LEU A 319 -9.56 -45.95 -2.22
C LEU A 319 -9.96 -44.48 -2.11
N SER A 320 -9.31 -43.77 -1.19
CA SER A 320 -9.26 -42.31 -1.16
C SER A 320 -7.91 -41.88 -1.73
N LEU A 321 -7.90 -41.08 -2.80
CA LEU A 321 -6.67 -40.69 -3.50
C LEU A 321 -6.43 -39.19 -3.39
N GLY A 322 -5.20 -38.79 -3.06
CA GLY A 322 -4.81 -37.41 -2.79
C GLY A 322 -5.22 -36.93 -1.39
N SER A 323 -5.47 -37.86 -0.46
CA SER A 323 -6.26 -37.57 0.73
C SER A 323 -5.46 -37.31 2.00
N TYR A 324 -5.70 -36.20 2.68
CA TYR A 324 -5.12 -35.91 4.00
C TYR A 324 -6.01 -36.47 5.11
N GLU A 325 -5.38 -37.14 6.07
CA GLU A 325 -6.03 -37.64 7.28
C GLU A 325 -6.03 -36.55 8.35
N ILE A 326 -7.21 -36.23 8.88
CA ILE A 326 -7.40 -35.28 9.97
C ILE A 326 -7.98 -36.02 11.17
N VAL A 327 -7.30 -35.92 12.30
CA VAL A 327 -7.74 -36.47 13.57
C VAL A 327 -8.24 -35.36 14.47
N LEU A 328 -9.48 -35.50 14.92
CA LEU A 328 -10.14 -34.61 15.88
C LEU A 328 -10.35 -35.39 17.19
N GLU A 329 -9.72 -34.99 18.29
CA GLU A 329 -9.83 -35.65 19.59
C GLU A 329 -10.18 -34.65 20.71
N ASP A 330 -11.15 -34.96 21.57
CA ASP A 330 -11.71 -34.02 22.54
C ASP A 330 -10.65 -33.45 23.49
N GLY A 331 -10.52 -32.12 23.52
CA GLY A 331 -9.56 -31.40 24.35
C GLY A 331 -8.11 -31.50 23.89
N GLU A 332 -7.84 -32.16 22.76
CA GLU A 332 -6.51 -32.30 22.16
C GLU A 332 -6.37 -31.40 20.91
N LYS A 333 -5.15 -31.36 20.36
CA LYS A 333 -4.86 -30.67 19.10
C LYS A 333 -5.43 -31.47 17.93
N VAL A 334 -5.71 -30.78 16.83
CA VAL A 334 -5.94 -31.42 15.53
C VAL A 334 -4.63 -32.05 15.08
N SER A 335 -4.66 -33.30 14.63
CA SER A 335 -3.51 -33.93 13.97
C SER A 335 -3.79 -34.07 12.48
N ILE A 336 -2.86 -33.65 11.63
CA ILE A 336 -2.93 -33.78 10.17
C ILE A 336 -1.81 -34.73 9.75
N ASN A 337 -2.16 -35.86 9.16
CA ASN A 337 -1.21 -36.92 8.76
C ASN A 337 -0.22 -37.28 9.90
N ASP A 338 -0.76 -37.60 11.09
CA ASP A 338 -0.02 -37.91 12.33
C ASP A 338 0.85 -36.77 12.90
N VAL A 339 0.71 -35.53 12.41
CA VAL A 339 1.40 -34.36 12.93
C VAL A 339 0.42 -33.45 13.65
N ASP A 340 0.65 -33.23 14.94
CA ASP A 340 -0.16 -32.31 15.74
C ASP A 340 0.03 -30.86 15.27
N LEU A 341 -1.07 -30.18 14.97
CA LEU A 341 -1.12 -28.77 14.63
C LEU A 341 -1.17 -27.94 15.92
N ASP A 342 -0.06 -27.34 16.33
CA ASP A 342 -0.10 -26.44 17.48
C ASP A 342 -1.03 -25.24 17.25
N GLY A 343 -1.60 -24.74 18.34
CA GLY A 343 -2.57 -23.66 18.31
C GLY A 343 -4.00 -24.15 18.07
N SER A 344 -4.17 -25.36 17.52
CA SER A 344 -5.49 -25.95 17.39
C SER A 344 -5.97 -26.60 18.69
N THR A 345 -7.28 -26.58 18.94
CA THR A 345 -7.91 -27.36 20.01
C THR A 345 -9.30 -27.78 19.57
N VAL A 346 -9.61 -29.07 19.73
CA VAL A 346 -10.91 -29.64 19.43
C VAL A 346 -11.76 -29.70 20.69
N THR A 347 -13.06 -29.47 20.55
CA THR A 347 -14.04 -29.72 21.60
C THR A 347 -15.27 -30.38 20.99
N PHE A 348 -15.57 -31.59 21.45
CA PHE A 348 -16.82 -32.28 21.09
C PHE A 348 -17.97 -31.77 21.94
N THR A 349 -19.16 -31.73 21.36
CA THR A 349 -20.40 -31.40 22.06
C THR A 349 -21.36 -32.57 21.99
N GLY A 350 -22.07 -32.80 23.09
CA GLY A 350 -23.04 -33.88 23.17
C GLY A 350 -23.45 -34.20 24.59
N SER A 351 -24.03 -35.38 24.76
CA SER A 351 -24.32 -35.99 26.05
C SER A 351 -24.04 -37.48 26.01
N SER A 352 -24.19 -38.20 27.13
CA SER A 352 -23.81 -39.61 27.27
C SER A 352 -24.41 -40.49 26.17
N GLY A 353 -23.58 -40.85 25.17
CA GLY A 353 -23.98 -41.62 23.99
C GLY A 353 -24.60 -40.81 22.83
N ASP A 354 -24.88 -39.51 22.99
CA ASP A 354 -25.47 -38.66 21.94
C ASP A 354 -24.46 -37.58 21.50
N TRP A 355 -23.90 -37.68 20.31
CA TRP A 355 -23.04 -36.66 19.71
C TRP A 355 -23.86 -35.55 19.04
N THR A 356 -23.53 -34.28 19.28
CA THR A 356 -24.24 -33.12 18.71
C THR A 356 -23.37 -32.21 17.86
N GLY A 357 -22.08 -32.52 17.67
CA GLY A 357 -21.18 -31.71 16.86
C GLY A 357 -19.82 -31.47 17.51
N PHE A 358 -19.03 -30.58 16.93
CA PHE A 358 -17.71 -30.22 17.44
C PHE A 358 -17.35 -28.77 17.11
N THR A 359 -16.35 -28.28 17.84
CA THR A 359 -15.73 -26.99 17.63
C THR A 359 -14.23 -27.19 17.46
N VAL A 360 -13.61 -26.43 16.55
CA VAL A 360 -12.15 -26.29 16.44
C VAL A 360 -11.77 -24.84 16.65
N ASN A 361 -10.96 -24.57 17.67
CA ASN A 361 -10.31 -23.27 17.87
C ASN A 361 -8.91 -23.28 17.27
N TYR A 362 -8.45 -22.16 16.73
CA TYR A 362 -7.06 -22.00 16.28
C TYR A 362 -6.43 -20.70 16.80
N ASP A 363 -5.30 -20.83 17.51
CA ASP A 363 -4.43 -19.74 17.95
C ASP A 363 -3.15 -19.68 17.09
N ALA A 364 -2.73 -18.49 16.65
CA ALA A 364 -1.52 -18.32 15.85
C ALA A 364 -0.21 -18.55 16.64
N GLY A 365 0.89 -18.86 15.95
CA GLY A 365 2.25 -18.68 16.47
C GLY A 365 2.68 -19.53 17.65
N LYS A 366 2.14 -20.74 17.76
CA LYS A 366 2.61 -21.76 18.69
C LYS A 366 3.80 -22.54 18.11
N GLU A 367 4.77 -22.86 18.98
CA GLU A 367 6.20 -23.10 18.68
C GLU A 367 6.54 -24.22 17.64
N ASP A 368 5.64 -25.15 17.27
CA ASP A 368 6.00 -26.27 16.39
C ASP A 368 5.32 -26.30 14.99
N THR A 369 4.49 -25.30 14.60
CA THR A 369 3.80 -25.34 13.27
C THR A 369 4.59 -24.78 12.09
N GLY A 370 5.59 -23.93 12.35
CA GLY A 370 6.25 -23.16 11.29
C GLY A 370 5.38 -22.03 10.69
N ILE A 371 4.13 -21.88 11.12
CA ILE A 371 3.16 -20.88 10.65
C ILE A 371 3.06 -19.79 11.72
N ASN A 372 3.26 -18.53 11.33
CA ASN A 372 3.17 -17.33 12.19
C ASN A 372 3.98 -17.45 13.49
N GLN A 373 5.18 -18.06 13.45
CA GLN A 373 6.05 -18.17 14.63
C GLN A 373 6.36 -16.81 15.28
N ASP A 374 6.30 -15.76 14.49
CA ASP A 374 6.32 -14.36 14.88
C ASP A 374 5.10 -13.67 14.26
N ASP A 375 4.95 -12.38 14.53
CA ASP A 375 3.87 -11.58 13.95
C ASP A 375 3.86 -11.70 12.42
N LEU A 376 2.67 -11.94 11.88
CA LEU A 376 2.46 -12.01 10.44
C LEU A 376 1.96 -10.65 9.94
N TYR A 377 2.60 -10.13 8.90
CA TYR A 377 2.16 -8.92 8.20
C TYR A 377 1.90 -9.29 6.74
N LEU A 378 0.64 -9.21 6.32
CA LEU A 378 0.23 -9.44 4.94
C LEU A 378 0.27 -8.12 4.17
N ALA A 379 1.08 -8.04 3.12
CA ALA A 379 1.05 -6.95 2.16
C ALA A 379 -0.14 -7.09 1.20
N ALA A 380 -0.40 -6.04 0.41
CA ALA A 380 -1.45 -6.08 -0.61
C ALA A 380 -1.25 -7.26 -1.59
N GLY A 381 -2.30 -8.06 -1.78
CA GLY A 381 -2.31 -9.28 -2.57
C GLY A 381 -1.81 -10.54 -1.83
N GLU A 382 -1.40 -10.43 -0.57
CA GLU A 382 -1.03 -11.58 0.25
C GLU A 382 -2.23 -12.12 1.04
N ALA A 383 -2.15 -13.41 1.37
CA ALA A 383 -3.22 -14.10 2.08
C ALA A 383 -2.68 -15.04 3.16
N TRP A 384 -3.42 -15.13 4.26
CA TRP A 384 -3.27 -16.18 5.26
C TRP A 384 -4.27 -17.29 4.96
N THR A 385 -3.81 -18.54 4.95
CA THR A 385 -4.65 -19.71 4.68
C THR A 385 -4.95 -20.46 5.97
N ASP A 386 -6.17 -20.95 6.11
CA ASP A 386 -6.55 -21.80 7.23
C ASP A 386 -5.62 -23.01 7.36
N PRO A 387 -4.94 -23.19 8.50
CA PRO A 387 -4.01 -24.30 8.70
C PRO A 387 -4.68 -25.61 9.12
N VAL A 388 -5.96 -25.61 9.52
CA VAL A 388 -6.65 -26.81 10.00
C VAL A 388 -7.21 -27.63 8.84
N PHE A 389 -8.12 -27.05 8.06
CA PHE A 389 -8.75 -27.74 6.94
C PHE A 389 -8.22 -27.26 5.59
N GLY A 390 -7.73 -26.01 5.51
CA GLY A 390 -7.15 -25.46 4.30
C GLY A 390 -8.17 -25.13 3.22
N ASN A 391 -9.43 -24.91 3.60
CA ASN A 391 -10.55 -24.73 2.66
C ASN A 391 -10.86 -23.25 2.39
N TRP A 392 -10.27 -22.33 3.15
CA TRP A 392 -10.49 -20.90 3.03
C TRP A 392 -9.23 -20.09 3.41
N LYS A 393 -9.24 -18.80 3.04
CA LYS A 393 -8.16 -17.83 3.28
C LYS A 393 -8.71 -16.46 3.68
N VAL A 394 -7.89 -15.70 4.40
CA VAL A 394 -8.03 -14.24 4.59
C VAL A 394 -7.05 -13.55 3.67
N GLU A 395 -7.54 -12.73 2.74
CA GLU A 395 -6.73 -11.99 1.77
C GLU A 395 -6.80 -10.49 2.04
N PHE A 396 -5.64 -9.83 2.06
CA PHE A 396 -5.55 -8.38 2.12
C PHE A 396 -5.32 -7.85 0.71
N ALA A 397 -6.32 -7.22 0.10
CA ALA A 397 -6.26 -6.69 -1.25
C ALA A 397 -5.74 -5.24 -1.33
N GLY A 398 -5.10 -4.76 -0.25
CA GLY A 398 -4.63 -3.38 -0.14
C GLY A 398 -5.73 -2.42 0.31
N THR A 399 -5.41 -1.13 0.28
CA THR A 399 -6.34 -0.04 0.57
C THR A 399 -6.90 0.56 -0.72
N THR A 400 -7.95 1.37 -0.62
CA THR A 400 -8.50 2.12 -1.76
C THR A 400 -8.60 3.59 -1.35
N GLY A 401 -7.90 4.45 -2.09
CA GLY A 401 -7.92 5.89 -1.87
C GLY A 401 -7.37 6.63 -3.09
N MET A 402 -7.90 7.81 -3.37
CA MET A 402 -7.28 8.76 -4.29
C MET A 402 -6.50 9.76 -3.45
N TYR A 403 -5.25 9.99 -3.82
CA TYR A 403 -4.36 10.85 -3.05
C TYR A 403 -3.95 12.07 -3.86
N GLU A 404 -3.89 13.20 -3.17
CA GLU A 404 -3.08 14.33 -3.58
C GLU A 404 -1.77 14.29 -2.82
N GLU A 405 -0.83 15.08 -3.30
CA GLU A 405 0.50 15.15 -2.77
C GLU A 405 0.85 16.59 -2.44
N LEU A 406 1.32 16.80 -1.21
CA LEU A 406 1.94 18.03 -0.78
C LEU A 406 3.42 17.75 -0.54
N TYR A 407 4.27 18.57 -1.14
CA TYR A 407 5.71 18.38 -1.09
C TYR A 407 6.40 19.64 -0.64
N PHE A 408 7.22 19.51 0.40
CA PHE A 408 8.09 20.55 0.92
C PHE A 408 9.54 20.20 0.62
N ASP A 409 10.31 21.17 0.14
CA ASP A 409 11.74 21.08 -0.08
C ASP A 409 12.45 22.35 0.40
N ALA A 410 13.60 22.17 1.04
CA ALA A 410 14.44 23.25 1.53
C ALA A 410 15.87 23.10 1.02
N SER A 411 16.42 24.20 0.53
CA SER A 411 17.76 24.29 -0.07
C SER A 411 18.56 25.41 0.61
N GLY A 412 18.95 25.18 1.87
CA GLY A 412 19.70 26.15 2.66
C GLY A 412 18.84 27.33 3.11
N ASP A 413 19.01 28.48 2.46
CA ASP A 413 18.32 29.72 2.81
C ASP A 413 16.96 29.85 2.11
N ASP A 414 16.57 28.91 1.27
CA ASP A 414 15.30 28.94 0.51
C ASP A 414 14.47 27.68 0.80
N ALA A 415 13.15 27.78 0.75
CA ALA A 415 12.24 26.65 0.84
C ALA A 415 10.94 26.84 0.05
N GLU A 416 10.35 25.72 -0.39
CA GLU A 416 9.10 25.71 -1.15
C GLU A 416 8.12 24.65 -0.64
N LEU A 417 6.82 24.94 -0.75
CA LEU A 417 5.73 24.00 -0.57
C LEU A 417 4.91 23.95 -1.86
N VAL A 418 4.78 22.77 -2.45
CA VAL A 418 4.09 22.50 -3.71
C VAL A 418 2.90 21.59 -3.47
N PHE A 419 1.73 21.93 -4.01
CA PHE A 419 0.50 21.14 -3.91
C PHE A 419 -0.47 21.49 -5.05
N LEU A 420 -1.57 20.74 -5.20
CA LEU A 420 -2.64 21.05 -6.15
C LEU A 420 -3.76 21.86 -5.46
N ASN A 421 -4.28 22.87 -6.14
CA ASN A 421 -5.53 23.53 -5.75
C ASN A 421 -6.76 22.68 -6.18
N ASN A 422 -7.95 23.17 -5.85
CA ASN A 422 -9.22 22.50 -6.14
C ASN A 422 -9.68 22.53 -7.62
N ASP A 423 -8.91 23.13 -8.54
CA ASP A 423 -9.08 23.03 -10.00
C ASP A 423 -7.90 22.30 -10.67
N ASP A 424 -7.18 21.48 -9.90
CA ASP A 424 -6.10 20.58 -10.34
C ASP A 424 -4.81 21.28 -10.76
N GLU A 425 -4.58 22.50 -10.28
CA GLU A 425 -3.46 23.34 -10.73
C GLU A 425 -2.44 23.54 -9.63
N GLU A 426 -1.17 23.59 -10.03
CA GLU A 426 -0.03 23.57 -9.10
C GLU A 426 0.16 24.92 -8.43
N VAL A 427 0.20 24.92 -7.10
CA VAL A 427 0.48 26.08 -6.28
C VAL A 427 1.82 25.90 -5.60
N THR A 428 2.70 26.89 -5.74
CA THR A 428 3.99 26.94 -5.06
C THR A 428 4.01 28.11 -4.07
N LEU A 429 4.20 27.79 -2.79
CA LEU A 429 4.45 28.77 -1.74
C LEU A 429 5.94 28.77 -1.40
N MET A 430 6.53 29.94 -1.22
CA MET A 430 7.99 30.09 -1.09
C MET A 430 8.35 30.82 0.20
N TRP A 431 9.50 30.45 0.77
CA TRP A 431 10.15 31.15 1.87
C TRP A 431 11.62 31.35 1.52
N ALA A 432 12.17 32.47 1.99
CA ALA A 432 13.61 32.72 1.90
C ALA A 432 14.13 33.35 3.20
N TYR A 433 15.41 33.17 3.43
CA TYR A 433 16.17 33.75 4.52
C TYR A 433 17.24 34.67 3.96
N ASP A 434 17.00 35.97 4.06
CA ASP A 434 17.98 36.98 3.73
C ASP A 434 17.89 38.13 4.75
N ASP A 435 18.86 39.06 4.71
CA ASP A 435 18.91 40.19 5.64
C ASP A 435 18.80 39.83 7.15
N SER A 436 19.18 38.59 7.48
CA SER A 436 19.12 37.99 8.83
C SER A 436 17.70 37.69 9.35
N THR A 437 16.71 37.55 8.47
CA THR A 437 15.32 37.24 8.79
C THR A 437 14.72 36.27 7.78
N ALA A 438 13.87 35.35 8.23
CA ALA A 438 13.01 34.58 7.34
C ALA A 438 11.80 35.43 6.92
N HIS A 439 11.35 35.26 5.69
CA HIS A 439 10.14 35.89 5.18
C HIS A 439 9.37 34.94 4.24
N PHE A 440 8.07 35.17 4.16
CA PHE A 440 7.20 34.52 3.19
C PHE A 440 7.35 35.21 1.83
N GLY A 441 7.80 34.48 0.80
CA GLY A 441 8.16 34.98 -0.52
C GLY A 441 9.57 34.56 -0.98
N GLU A 442 9.94 34.95 -2.21
CA GLU A 442 11.23 34.58 -2.84
C GLU A 442 12.45 35.29 -2.23
N ALA A 443 12.26 36.47 -1.65
CA ALA A 443 13.31 37.33 -1.08
C ALA A 443 12.68 38.46 -0.25
N THR A 444 13.45 39.16 0.60
CA THR A 444 12.95 40.36 1.32
C THR A 444 12.44 41.41 0.34
N GLU A 445 13.00 41.43 -0.88
CA GLU A 445 12.60 42.33 -1.97
C GLU A 445 11.41 41.81 -2.79
N LYS A 446 11.03 40.54 -2.63
CA LYS A 446 9.95 39.85 -3.34
C LYS A 446 9.01 39.10 -2.38
N PRO A 447 8.35 39.82 -1.46
CA PRO A 447 7.51 39.20 -0.45
C PRO A 447 6.22 38.65 -1.05
N MET A 448 5.68 37.62 -0.41
CA MET A 448 4.31 37.15 -0.61
C MET A 448 3.44 37.69 0.53
N LEU A 449 2.45 38.51 0.19
CA LEU A 449 1.58 39.17 1.14
C LEU A 449 0.29 38.39 1.33
N GLN A 450 -0.17 38.36 2.58
CA GLN A 450 -1.53 37.98 2.94
C GLN A 450 -2.43 39.20 3.14
N VAL A 451 -3.74 38.96 3.24
CA VAL A 451 -4.71 40.02 3.46
C VAL A 451 -4.39 40.80 4.73
N GLY A 452 -4.31 42.12 4.59
CA GLY A 452 -3.99 43.04 5.67
C GLY A 452 -2.50 43.32 5.86
N GLU A 453 -1.63 42.58 5.16
CA GLU A 453 -0.19 42.80 5.19
C GLU A 453 0.25 43.93 4.26
N SER A 454 1.48 44.40 4.49
CA SER A 454 2.06 45.50 3.74
C SER A 454 3.56 45.36 3.63
N THR A 455 4.11 45.87 2.53
CA THR A 455 5.55 45.94 2.29
C THR A 455 5.96 47.36 1.91
N THR A 456 7.23 47.71 2.18
CA THR A 456 7.85 48.94 1.67
C THR A 456 8.64 48.73 0.40
N GLN A 457 8.62 47.52 -0.14
CA GLN A 457 9.30 47.20 -1.38
C GLN A 457 8.58 47.80 -2.58
N GLY A 458 9.35 47.93 -3.67
CA GLY A 458 8.77 48.27 -4.97
C GLY A 458 7.65 47.29 -5.31
N PRO A 459 6.60 47.73 -6.03
CA PRO A 459 5.48 46.85 -6.36
C PRO A 459 5.85 45.78 -7.40
N GLU A 460 6.92 46.00 -8.16
CA GLU A 460 7.47 45.01 -9.10
C GLU A 460 7.89 43.75 -8.31
N ASP A 461 7.38 42.59 -8.71
CA ASP A 461 7.68 41.27 -8.13
C ASP A 461 7.15 41.02 -6.69
N VAL A 462 6.11 41.74 -6.26
CA VAL A 462 5.37 41.39 -5.02
C VAL A 462 4.29 40.36 -5.32
N TYR A 463 4.23 39.30 -4.53
CA TYR A 463 3.20 38.26 -4.63
C TYR A 463 2.05 38.52 -3.65
N LEU A 464 0.83 38.11 -4.01
CA LEU A 464 -0.37 38.15 -3.19
C LEU A 464 -0.94 36.73 -3.11
N LEU A 465 -1.19 36.26 -1.89
CA LEU A 465 -1.87 34.99 -1.68
C LEU A 465 -3.39 35.21 -1.71
N TYR A 466 -4.01 34.79 -2.80
CA TYR A 466 -5.41 35.04 -3.11
C TYR A 466 -6.23 33.74 -3.06
N SER A 467 -7.49 33.84 -2.66
CA SER A 467 -8.46 32.75 -2.71
C SER A 467 -9.76 33.25 -3.35
N THR A 468 -10.38 32.43 -4.19
CA THR A 468 -11.68 32.76 -4.80
C THR A 468 -12.82 32.55 -3.79
N ASP A 469 -14.06 32.83 -4.20
CA ASP A 469 -15.24 32.53 -3.37
C ASP A 469 -15.61 31.03 -3.34
N THR A 470 -14.87 30.21 -4.09
CA THR A 470 -14.93 28.74 -4.05
C THR A 470 -13.71 28.13 -3.37
N ASP A 471 -12.98 28.91 -2.55
CA ASP A 471 -11.81 28.49 -1.79
C ASP A 471 -10.61 28.00 -2.65
N GLU A 472 -10.61 28.33 -3.95
CA GLU A 472 -9.49 28.06 -4.86
C GLU A 472 -8.35 29.02 -4.58
N ILE A 473 -7.17 28.48 -4.25
CA ILE A 473 -5.97 29.27 -3.96
C ILE A 473 -5.21 29.64 -5.25
N HIS A 474 -4.76 30.90 -5.29
CA HIS A 474 -3.93 31.47 -6.36
C HIS A 474 -2.76 32.27 -5.75
N VAL A 475 -1.63 32.26 -6.46
CA VAL A 475 -0.53 33.18 -6.22
C VAL A 475 -0.57 34.23 -7.33
N LEU A 476 -0.80 35.49 -6.95
CA LEU A 476 -0.87 36.60 -7.89
C LEU A 476 0.39 37.46 -7.81
N GLN A 477 1.07 37.72 -8.92
CA GLN A 477 2.25 38.58 -8.98
C GLN A 477 1.87 39.97 -9.47
N ILE A 478 2.25 41.02 -8.73
CA ILE A 478 2.17 42.40 -9.21
C ILE A 478 3.35 42.63 -10.16
N GLU A 479 3.05 42.80 -11.45
CA GLU A 479 4.06 43.11 -12.47
C GLU A 479 4.40 44.60 -12.45
N GLU A 480 3.37 45.47 -12.41
CA GLU A 480 3.57 46.92 -12.47
C GLU A 480 2.42 47.67 -11.77
N ILE A 481 2.77 48.77 -11.09
CA ILE A 481 1.80 49.81 -10.68
C ILE A 481 2.21 51.14 -11.31
N ASP A 482 1.45 51.60 -12.30
CA ASP A 482 1.53 52.95 -12.83
C ASP A 482 0.45 53.83 -12.17
N CYS A 483 0.90 54.86 -11.45
CA CYS A 483 0.05 55.83 -10.74
C CYS A 483 -0.86 56.70 -11.65
N THR A 484 -0.85 56.44 -12.95
CA THR A 484 -1.63 57.09 -14.00
C THR A 484 -2.35 56.06 -14.86
N ASP A 485 -1.66 54.97 -15.19
CA ASP A 485 -2.07 54.01 -16.22
C ASP A 485 -2.61 52.68 -15.66
N GLY A 486 -2.49 52.41 -14.36
CA GLY A 486 -3.18 51.29 -13.68
C GLY A 486 -2.27 50.32 -12.95
N ILE A 487 -2.76 49.10 -12.72
CA ILE A 487 -2.02 48.01 -12.10
C ILE A 487 -2.11 46.78 -13.00
N THR A 488 -0.98 46.09 -13.18
CA THR A 488 -0.89 44.82 -13.91
C THR A 488 -0.61 43.71 -12.90
N ILE A 489 -1.45 42.69 -12.89
CA ILE A 489 -1.32 41.51 -12.02
C ILE A 489 -1.35 40.27 -12.90
N ASN A 490 -0.40 39.37 -12.68
CA ASN A 490 -0.34 38.07 -13.32
C ASN A 490 -0.77 36.99 -12.33
N ASP A 491 -1.55 36.02 -12.78
CA ASP A 491 -1.79 34.80 -12.02
C ASP A 491 -0.68 33.80 -12.33
N VAL A 492 0.25 33.62 -11.40
CA VAL A 492 1.40 32.73 -11.59
C VAL A 492 1.05 31.26 -11.31
N THR A 493 -0.14 30.98 -10.75
CA THR A 493 -0.65 29.60 -10.62
C THR A 493 -1.01 29.01 -11.99
N TYR A 494 -1.48 29.83 -12.94
CA TYR A 494 -1.98 29.38 -14.25
C TYR A 494 -1.16 29.88 -15.44
N ASP A 495 0.12 29.52 -15.52
CA ASP A 495 1.02 29.80 -16.65
C ASP A 495 1.13 31.31 -17.03
N ASN A 496 0.87 32.22 -16.08
CA ASN A 496 1.10 33.65 -16.21
C ASN A 496 0.16 34.38 -17.20
N ASP A 497 -1.11 33.98 -17.29
CA ASP A 497 -2.11 34.75 -18.05
C ASP A 497 -2.30 36.13 -17.40
N ALA A 498 -1.78 37.18 -18.05
CA ALA A 498 -1.83 38.54 -17.53
C ALA A 498 -3.27 39.06 -17.42
N ILE A 499 -3.68 39.40 -16.20
CA ILE A 499 -4.97 40.02 -15.90
C ILE A 499 -4.75 41.53 -15.78
N ALA A 500 -4.82 42.21 -16.93
CA ALA A 500 -4.67 43.67 -16.97
C ALA A 500 -6.03 44.36 -16.78
N ASP A 501 -6.19 45.09 -15.67
CA ASP A 501 -7.28 46.05 -15.49
C ASP A 501 -6.79 47.47 -15.86
N GLU A 502 -7.14 47.93 -17.06
CA GLU A 502 -6.86 49.30 -17.52
C GLU A 502 -7.77 50.30 -16.78
N TYR A 503 -7.50 50.57 -15.50
CA TYR A 503 -8.14 51.64 -14.73
C TYR A 503 -7.11 52.64 -14.19
N THR A 504 -7.49 53.93 -14.08
CA THR A 504 -6.62 54.94 -13.45
C THR A 504 -6.45 54.65 -11.95
N TYR A 505 -5.33 54.01 -11.59
CA TYR A 505 -4.95 53.75 -10.21
C TYR A 505 -4.25 54.97 -9.61
N ALA A 506 -4.79 55.54 -8.53
CA ALA A 506 -4.15 56.66 -7.84
C ALA A 506 -3.26 56.13 -6.71
N CYS A 507 -1.95 56.38 -6.80
CA CYS A 507 -0.99 56.03 -5.74
C CYS A 507 -1.07 56.99 -4.54
N ASP A 508 -2.24 57.10 -3.92
CA ASP A 508 -2.52 57.94 -2.75
C ASP A 508 -2.67 57.13 -1.44
N GLY A 509 -2.35 55.83 -1.49
CA GLY A 509 -2.50 54.88 -0.40
C GLY A 509 -3.94 54.44 -0.14
N ALA A 510 -4.90 54.88 -0.95
CA ALA A 510 -6.27 54.36 -0.85
C ALA A 510 -6.29 52.90 -1.28
N ASN A 511 -7.01 52.08 -0.51
CA ASN A 511 -7.18 50.67 -0.79
C ASN A 511 -8.22 50.49 -1.92
N ASN A 512 -7.74 50.49 -3.16
CA ASN A 512 -8.55 50.52 -4.37
C ASN A 512 -8.91 49.09 -4.80
N SER A 513 -10.12 48.91 -5.30
CA SER A 513 -10.54 47.64 -5.90
C SER A 513 -9.89 47.48 -7.27
N VAL A 514 -9.32 46.31 -7.53
CA VAL A 514 -8.75 45.88 -8.81
C VAL A 514 -9.60 44.72 -9.31
N ASP A 515 -10.10 44.81 -10.54
CA ASP A 515 -10.89 43.74 -11.17
C ASP A 515 -9.96 42.66 -11.71
N LEU A 516 -10.10 41.43 -11.21
CA LEU A 516 -9.33 40.26 -11.65
C LEU A 516 -10.08 39.44 -12.72
N GLY A 517 -11.12 40.02 -13.35
CA GLY A 517 -11.87 39.36 -14.40
C GLY A 517 -12.71 38.21 -13.87
N SER A 518 -12.43 36.98 -14.32
CA SER A 518 -13.16 35.78 -13.86
C SER A 518 -12.84 35.39 -12.43
N LEU A 519 -11.67 35.73 -11.91
CA LEU A 519 -11.26 35.43 -10.54
C LEU A 519 -11.99 36.31 -9.51
N GLY A 520 -12.54 37.44 -9.92
CA GLY A 520 -13.26 38.35 -9.03
C GLY A 520 -12.55 39.68 -8.86
N SER A 521 -12.28 40.09 -7.62
CA SER A 521 -11.65 41.38 -7.36
C SER A 521 -10.85 41.39 -6.07
N VAL A 522 -9.73 42.11 -6.09
CA VAL A 522 -8.85 42.28 -4.94
C VAL A 522 -8.78 43.75 -4.52
N ARG A 523 -8.33 44.05 -3.30
CA ARG A 523 -8.02 45.43 -2.90
C ARG A 523 -6.53 45.62 -2.73
N VAL A 524 -5.98 46.63 -3.38
CA VAL A 524 -4.57 46.98 -3.31
C VAL A 524 -4.44 48.47 -3.00
N GLY A 525 -3.61 48.83 -2.02
CA GLY A 525 -3.28 50.22 -1.69
C GLY A 525 -1.79 50.50 -1.87
N TYR A 526 -1.42 51.53 -2.63
CA TYR A 526 -0.04 51.95 -2.80
C TYR A 526 0.12 53.47 -2.66
N ASP A 527 1.08 53.94 -1.86
CA ASP A 527 1.33 55.37 -1.62
C ASP A 527 2.65 55.90 -2.19
N ASN A 528 3.25 55.15 -3.14
CA ASN A 528 4.63 55.31 -3.67
C ASN A 528 5.74 54.82 -2.72
N THR A 529 5.41 54.37 -1.52
CA THR A 529 6.39 53.85 -0.56
C THR A 529 5.94 52.52 0.04
N THR A 530 4.66 52.40 0.36
CA THR A 530 4.09 51.23 1.02
C THR A 530 3.01 50.66 0.12
N LEU A 531 3.13 49.38 -0.18
CA LEU A 531 2.11 48.56 -0.80
C LEU A 531 1.36 47.79 0.30
N VAL A 532 0.05 47.75 0.22
CA VAL A 532 -0.84 47.08 1.17
C VAL A 532 -1.74 46.14 0.39
N PHE A 533 -1.76 44.88 0.80
CA PHE A 533 -2.77 43.93 0.36
C PHE A 533 -4.01 44.09 1.24
N GLY A 534 -5.08 44.59 0.64
CA GLY A 534 -6.36 44.80 1.28
C GLY A 534 -7.25 43.55 1.31
N ASP A 535 -8.41 43.73 1.94
CA ASP A 535 -9.47 42.73 2.02
C ASP A 535 -10.12 42.46 0.66
N TYR A 536 -10.62 41.24 0.43
CA TYR A 536 -11.33 40.86 -0.79
C TYR A 536 -12.56 39.98 -0.48
N PRO A 537 -13.58 39.95 -1.36
CA PRO A 537 -14.73 39.08 -1.17
C PRO A 537 -14.29 37.61 -1.28
N GLY A 538 -14.53 36.81 -0.24
CA GLY A 538 -14.17 35.39 -0.22
C GLY A 538 -13.09 35.03 0.81
N PHE A 539 -12.29 36.01 1.28
CA PHE A 539 -11.27 35.71 2.30
C PHE A 539 -11.89 35.28 3.63
N GLY A 540 -11.60 34.04 4.03
CA GLY A 540 -11.93 33.48 5.34
C GLY A 540 -10.95 33.92 6.45
N ASP A 541 -10.75 33.06 7.44
CA ASP A 541 -9.91 33.33 8.62
C ASP A 541 -8.39 33.16 8.35
N GLY A 542 -7.95 33.20 7.08
CA GLY A 542 -6.56 32.94 6.66
C GLY A 542 -6.23 31.45 6.49
N GLU A 543 -7.26 30.65 6.18
CA GLU A 543 -7.18 29.23 5.88
C GLU A 543 -7.37 29.01 4.38
N PHE A 544 -6.58 28.10 3.80
CA PHE A 544 -6.59 27.77 2.38
C PHE A 544 -6.74 26.26 2.22
N GLN A 545 -7.42 25.84 1.16
CA GLN A 545 -7.64 24.43 0.88
C GLN A 545 -6.81 23.97 -0.32
N THR A 546 -6.28 22.77 -0.18
CA THR A 546 -5.69 21.98 -1.26
C THR A 546 -6.79 21.24 -2.03
N LYS A 547 -6.43 20.42 -3.02
CA LYS A 547 -7.38 19.75 -3.91
C LYS A 547 -8.38 18.88 -3.15
N TYR A 548 -7.91 18.16 -2.15
CA TYR A 548 -8.71 17.27 -1.31
C TYR A 548 -9.03 17.88 0.05
N GLU A 549 -9.08 19.21 0.10
CA GLU A 549 -9.57 19.99 1.24
C GLU A 549 -8.68 19.92 2.49
N ALA A 550 -7.43 19.46 2.37
CA ALA A 550 -6.45 19.63 3.44
C ALA A 550 -6.26 21.14 3.68
N VAL A 551 -6.35 21.54 4.95
CA VAL A 551 -6.36 22.97 5.32
C VAL A 551 -4.95 23.45 5.64
N LEU A 552 -4.48 24.43 4.87
CA LEU A 552 -3.27 25.20 5.11
C LEU A 552 -3.64 26.45 5.91
N SER A 553 -3.03 26.63 7.07
CA SER A 553 -3.28 27.74 7.98
C SER A 553 -1.98 28.22 8.62
N GLY A 554 -2.03 29.35 9.33
CA GLY A 554 -0.88 29.85 10.08
C GLY A 554 0.35 30.14 9.20
N LEU A 555 0.13 30.37 7.91
CA LEU A 555 1.16 30.74 6.95
C LEU A 555 1.73 32.09 7.40
N ASP A 556 2.96 32.09 7.89
CA ASP A 556 3.70 33.31 8.22
C ASP A 556 5.16 33.17 7.81
N ASN A 557 5.99 34.12 8.24
CA ASN A 557 7.41 34.16 7.90
C ASN A 557 8.20 32.93 8.36
N GLU A 558 7.72 32.21 9.38
CA GLU A 558 8.49 31.18 10.06
C GLU A 558 7.74 29.85 10.19
N THR A 559 6.43 29.79 9.90
CA THR A 559 5.60 28.60 10.09
C THR A 559 4.49 28.48 9.04
N PHE A 560 4.04 27.25 8.80
CA PHE A 560 2.70 26.95 8.26
C PHE A 560 2.13 25.78 9.05
N VAL A 561 0.83 25.53 8.95
CA VAL A 561 0.16 24.38 9.56
C VAL A 561 -0.76 23.73 8.52
N LEU A 562 -0.47 22.49 8.16
CA LEU A 562 -1.44 21.62 7.48
C LEU A 562 -2.35 21.00 8.54
N THR A 563 -3.64 20.86 8.26
CA THR A 563 -4.62 20.19 9.13
C THR A 563 -5.53 19.32 8.27
N GLU A 564 -5.70 18.08 8.69
CA GLU A 564 -6.66 17.14 8.13
C GLU A 564 -7.91 17.09 9.01
N TYR A 565 -9.08 17.03 8.38
CA TYR A 565 -10.36 16.83 9.04
C TYR A 565 -10.90 15.44 8.71
N ASP A 566 -11.60 14.80 9.64
CA ASP A 566 -12.44 13.63 9.32
C ASP A 566 -13.54 14.06 8.32
N ASP A 567 -14.02 13.14 7.49
CA ASP A 567 -15.16 13.27 6.58
C ASP A 567 -16.42 13.90 7.22
N SER A 568 -16.55 13.86 8.55
CA SER A 568 -17.62 14.56 9.28
C SER A 568 -17.47 16.09 9.33
N GLY A 569 -16.28 16.64 9.01
CA GLY A 569 -15.93 18.06 9.03
C GLY A 569 -15.94 18.72 10.42
N GLU A 570 -16.17 17.93 11.48
CA GLU A 570 -16.43 18.44 12.84
C GLU A 570 -15.26 18.16 13.80
N THR A 571 -14.37 17.22 13.47
CA THR A 571 -13.20 16.86 14.27
C THR A 571 -11.92 16.78 13.41
N PRO A 572 -10.86 17.54 13.74
CA PRO A 572 -9.58 17.40 13.05
C PRO A 572 -8.91 16.09 13.45
N ASP A 573 -8.47 15.33 12.45
CA ASP A 573 -7.47 14.28 12.63
C ASP A 573 -6.12 14.98 12.61
N VAL A 574 -5.50 15.11 13.79
CA VAL A 574 -4.50 16.15 13.99
C VAL A 574 -3.15 15.73 13.43
N GLY A 575 -2.88 16.05 12.17
CA GLY A 575 -1.52 16.17 11.67
C GLY A 575 -1.07 17.60 11.58
N THR A 576 -0.34 18.10 12.57
CA THR A 576 0.26 19.44 12.53
C THR A 576 1.73 19.34 12.14
N PHE A 577 2.07 20.04 11.06
CA PHE A 577 3.42 20.21 10.52
C PHE A 577 3.76 21.69 10.61
N ALA A 578 5.03 22.05 10.82
CA ALA A 578 5.50 23.42 10.71
C ALA A 578 6.82 23.48 9.97
N ILE A 579 7.01 24.45 9.08
CA ILE A 579 8.38 24.85 8.70
C ILE A 579 8.99 25.59 9.88
N VAL A 580 10.29 25.46 10.08
CA VAL A 580 11.09 26.24 11.03
C VAL A 580 12.40 26.61 10.36
N TYR A 581 12.86 27.85 10.54
CA TYR A 581 14.21 28.26 10.14
C TYR A 581 15.19 28.11 11.31
N ASP A 582 16.29 27.39 11.10
CA ASP A 582 17.44 27.33 12.00
C ASP A 582 18.66 28.07 11.41
N ALA A 583 19.36 28.84 12.23
CA ALA A 583 20.46 29.68 11.76
C ALA A 583 21.73 28.89 11.38
N ASP A 584 21.89 27.67 11.89
CA ASP A 584 23.01 26.78 11.57
C ASP A 584 22.68 25.86 10.39
N ASP A 585 21.41 25.45 10.26
CA ASP A 585 21.00 24.38 9.33
C ASP A 585 20.02 24.80 8.22
N GLY A 586 19.49 26.03 8.25
CA GLY A 586 18.57 26.58 7.22
C GLY A 586 17.10 26.28 7.50
N PHE A 587 16.24 26.35 6.48
CA PHE A 587 14.85 25.92 6.59
C PHE A 587 14.73 24.40 6.75
N GLN A 588 13.83 23.97 7.63
CA GLN A 588 13.53 22.57 7.89
C GLN A 588 12.03 22.40 8.16
N ALA A 589 11.46 21.28 7.75
CA ALA A 589 10.16 20.83 8.25
C ALA A 589 10.35 20.29 9.68
N SER A 590 9.46 20.65 10.60
CA SER A 590 9.40 20.09 11.94
C SER A 590 8.89 18.65 11.88
N GLN A 591 9.20 17.86 12.91
CA GLN A 591 8.51 16.60 13.10
C GLN A 591 7.00 16.84 13.26
N PRO A 592 6.14 16.00 12.66
CA PRO A 592 4.69 16.11 12.82
C PRO A 592 4.28 15.88 14.28
N THR A 593 3.21 16.56 14.70
CA THR A 593 2.61 16.37 16.03
C THR A 593 1.12 16.09 15.92
N GLY A 594 0.60 15.25 16.83
CA GLY A 594 -0.81 14.86 16.88
C GLY A 594 -1.17 13.62 16.05
N ILE A 595 -0.25 13.14 15.21
CA ILE A 595 -0.42 12.00 14.29
C ILE A 595 -0.10 10.68 15.02
N LEU A 596 -0.69 9.57 14.59
CA LEU A 596 -0.37 8.22 15.05
C LEU A 596 0.89 7.69 14.33
N GLY A 597 1.66 6.85 15.01
CA GLY A 597 2.96 6.35 14.54
C GLY A 597 4.16 7.07 15.16
N GLY A 598 5.10 6.29 15.69
CA GLY A 598 6.45 6.78 15.99
C GLY A 598 7.26 6.81 14.70
N GLY A 599 8.18 7.78 14.55
CA GLY A 599 9.07 7.79 13.39
C GLY A 599 9.82 6.46 13.32
N VAL A 600 9.49 5.64 12.33
CA VAL A 600 10.29 4.48 11.99
C VAL A 600 11.47 4.99 11.16
N ASP A 601 12.66 4.98 11.74
CA ASP A 601 13.86 5.42 11.06
C ASP A 601 14.33 4.32 10.09
N VAL A 602 14.24 4.59 8.79
CA VAL A 602 14.85 3.72 7.78
C VAL A 602 16.35 4.00 7.74
N ASP A 603 17.09 3.38 8.66
CA ASP A 603 18.54 3.47 8.71
C ASP A 603 19.15 2.70 7.52
N ASN A 604 19.61 3.44 6.52
CA ASN A 604 20.35 2.86 5.39
C ASN A 604 21.62 3.66 5.10
N ASP A 605 22.56 3.63 6.07
CA ASP A 605 23.96 4.11 6.07
C ASP A 605 24.25 5.54 5.53
N ASP A 606 23.29 6.27 4.94
CA ASP A 606 23.54 7.58 4.30
C ASP A 606 22.33 8.50 4.09
N ASP A 607 21.07 8.02 4.14
CA ASP A 607 19.83 8.84 4.14
C ASP A 607 18.77 8.11 5.00
N SER A 608 18.34 8.69 6.12
CA SER A 608 17.24 8.14 6.92
C SER A 608 16.00 9.02 6.76
N SER A 609 14.84 8.38 6.82
CA SER A 609 13.54 9.05 6.75
C SER A 609 12.63 8.44 7.80
N SER A 610 11.80 9.29 8.39
CA SER A 610 10.80 8.92 9.37
C SER A 610 9.42 9.01 8.72
N PHE A 611 8.53 8.12 9.14
CA PHE A 611 7.17 8.01 8.59
C PHE A 611 6.10 8.22 9.68
N TRP A 612 4.96 8.82 9.30
CA TRP A 612 3.78 8.99 10.16
C TRP A 612 2.49 8.77 9.36
N HIS A 613 1.38 8.50 10.05
CA HIS A 613 0.08 8.32 9.40
C HIS A 613 -1.13 8.72 10.25
N THR A 614 -2.22 9.10 9.59
CA THR A 614 -3.51 9.39 10.24
C THR A 614 -4.50 8.25 10.08
N LEU A 615 -5.61 8.26 10.83
CA LEU A 615 -6.67 7.26 10.71
C LEU A 615 -7.44 7.38 9.38
N ARG A 616 -7.57 8.61 8.86
CA ARG A 616 -8.07 8.89 7.50
C ARG A 616 -7.17 8.33 6.40
N GLY A 617 -5.91 8.01 6.73
CA GLY A 617 -4.97 7.35 5.82
C GLY A 617 -3.99 8.29 5.12
N SER A 618 -3.85 9.53 5.58
CA SER A 618 -2.74 10.38 5.17
C SER A 618 -1.42 9.75 5.62
N THR A 619 -0.41 9.83 4.75
CA THR A 619 0.96 9.38 5.08
C THR A 619 1.94 10.53 4.98
N VAL A 620 2.88 10.58 5.90
CA VAL A 620 3.94 11.57 5.93
C VAL A 620 5.26 10.86 5.87
N GLU A 621 6.12 11.30 4.96
CA GLU A 621 7.51 10.92 4.91
C GLU A 621 8.35 12.18 5.12
N ARG A 622 9.25 12.18 6.10
CA ARG A 622 10.16 13.28 6.38
C ARG A 622 11.58 12.76 6.40
N GLU A 623 12.48 13.48 5.76
CA GLU A 623 13.91 13.24 5.93
C GLU A 623 14.38 13.54 7.36
N GLU A 624 15.42 12.87 7.84
CA GLU A 624 15.92 12.97 9.23
C GLU A 624 16.18 14.42 9.66
N ASP A 625 16.88 15.18 8.82
CA ASP A 625 17.22 16.58 9.07
C ASP A 625 16.04 17.52 8.74
N GLY A 626 15.07 17.05 7.96
CA GLY A 626 13.84 17.77 7.61
C GLY A 626 13.99 18.70 6.41
N TYR A 627 15.00 18.48 5.57
CA TYR A 627 15.16 19.27 4.35
C TYR A 627 14.06 19.02 3.33
N TRP A 628 13.38 17.88 3.41
CA TRP A 628 12.16 17.66 2.66
C TRP A 628 11.13 16.90 3.48
N LEU A 629 9.87 17.09 3.10
CA LEU A 629 8.70 16.45 3.68
C LEU A 629 7.71 16.18 2.56
N ARG A 630 7.15 14.98 2.54
CA ARG A 630 6.12 14.54 1.61
C ARG A 630 4.88 14.14 2.40
N VAL A 631 3.72 14.67 2.02
CA VAL A 631 2.42 14.30 2.57
C VAL A 631 1.55 13.76 1.44
N MET A 632 1.13 12.51 1.56
CA MET A 632 0.08 11.94 0.74
C MET A 632 -1.23 12.12 1.48
N HIS A 633 -2.14 12.96 0.97
CA HIS A 633 -3.41 13.25 1.60
C HIS A 633 -4.57 12.66 0.78
N PRO A 634 -5.47 11.85 1.37
CA PRO A 634 -6.53 11.21 0.61
C PRO A 634 -7.79 12.10 0.50
N GLY A 635 -8.45 12.01 -0.66
CA GLY A 635 -9.72 12.69 -0.96
C GLY A 635 -10.90 12.27 -0.10
N GLU A 636 -10.88 11.05 0.40
CA GLU A 636 -11.88 10.44 1.29
C GLU A 636 -11.13 9.51 2.25
N ASP A 637 -11.78 9.08 3.33
CA ASP A 637 -11.21 8.10 4.26
C ASP A 637 -10.73 6.82 3.54
N VAL A 638 -9.53 6.37 3.89
CA VAL A 638 -8.88 5.20 3.30
C VAL A 638 -9.21 3.96 4.12
N PHE A 639 -9.78 2.96 3.46
CA PHE A 639 -10.18 1.70 4.10
C PHE A 639 -9.40 0.51 3.55
N GLY A 640 -9.14 -0.47 4.42
CA GLY A 640 -8.58 -1.76 4.05
C GLY A 640 -9.60 -2.63 3.33
N ASN A 641 -9.16 -3.31 2.28
CA ASN A 641 -9.96 -4.31 1.60
C ASN A 641 -9.54 -5.70 2.05
N VAL A 642 -10.23 -6.20 3.07
CA VAL A 642 -9.98 -7.53 3.62
C VAL A 642 -11.11 -8.47 3.19
N PHE A 643 -10.74 -9.67 2.73
CA PHE A 643 -11.69 -10.66 2.25
C PHE A 643 -11.49 -12.01 2.95
N VAL A 644 -12.59 -12.70 3.21
CA VAL A 644 -12.62 -14.11 3.58
C VAL A 644 -13.12 -14.88 2.37
N LEU A 645 -12.31 -15.80 1.86
CA LEU A 645 -12.51 -16.42 0.55
C LEU A 645 -12.35 -17.94 0.64
N PRO A 646 -13.12 -18.72 -0.14
CA PRO A 646 -12.72 -20.08 -0.51
C PRO A 646 -11.34 -20.09 -1.18
N MET A 647 -10.61 -21.21 -1.11
CA MET A 647 -9.27 -21.30 -1.69
C MET A 647 -9.18 -21.04 -3.20
N ASP A 648 -10.20 -21.45 -3.95
CA ASP A 648 -10.25 -21.30 -5.41
C ASP A 648 -10.76 -19.92 -5.87
N SER A 649 -11.06 -19.03 -4.92
CA SER A 649 -11.59 -17.70 -5.19
C SER A 649 -10.49 -16.64 -5.18
N ASP A 650 -10.60 -15.68 -6.10
CA ASP A 650 -9.65 -14.57 -6.25
C ASP A 650 -10.35 -13.22 -6.12
N VAL A 651 -9.59 -12.22 -5.68
CA VAL A 651 -10.03 -10.82 -5.65
C VAL A 651 -9.69 -10.14 -6.99
N THR A 652 -10.62 -9.35 -7.53
CA THR A 652 -10.30 -8.49 -8.67
C THR A 652 -9.40 -7.34 -8.22
N SER A 653 -8.16 -7.26 -8.72
CA SER A 653 -7.21 -6.20 -8.33
C SER A 653 -7.77 -4.80 -8.56
N GLY A 654 -7.92 -4.03 -7.49
CA GLY A 654 -8.06 -2.57 -7.51
C GLY A 654 -6.66 -1.95 -7.45
N GLY A 655 -6.22 -1.28 -8.50
CA GLY A 655 -4.88 -0.69 -8.54
C GLY A 655 -4.88 0.71 -7.92
N SER A 656 -4.02 0.95 -6.94
CA SER A 656 -3.60 2.29 -6.53
C SER A 656 -2.16 2.24 -5.99
N ASP A 657 -1.20 2.03 -6.89
CA ASP A 657 0.21 2.32 -6.61
C ASP A 657 0.49 3.77 -7.06
N SER A 658 0.98 4.60 -6.14
CA SER A 658 1.35 5.99 -6.39
C SER A 658 2.70 6.09 -7.12
N VAL A 659 2.81 7.03 -8.07
CA VAL A 659 4.07 7.35 -8.77
C VAL A 659 4.14 8.87 -8.98
N MET A 660 5.18 9.51 -8.47
CA MET A 660 5.57 10.88 -8.83
C MET A 660 5.83 10.99 -10.35
N ALA A 661 5.39 12.07 -10.99
CA ALA A 661 5.81 12.37 -12.35
C ALA A 661 6.91 13.45 -12.34
N ASP A 662 8.08 13.10 -12.83
CA ASP A 662 9.15 14.06 -13.13
C ASP A 662 8.67 15.06 -14.22
N LYS A 663 8.50 16.35 -13.89
CA LYS A 663 8.31 17.40 -14.91
C LYS A 663 9.68 17.84 -15.40
N VAL A 664 10.01 17.42 -16.61
CA VAL A 664 11.18 17.91 -17.34
C VAL A 664 11.00 19.40 -17.62
N ASN A 665 11.84 20.25 -17.03
CA ASN A 665 11.85 21.68 -17.29
C ASN A 665 12.41 21.96 -18.70
N PRO A 666 11.58 22.38 -19.67
CA PRO A 666 12.04 22.58 -21.03
C PRO A 666 12.92 23.82 -21.10
N PHE A 667 14.08 23.68 -21.76
CA PHE A 667 14.97 24.83 -21.96
C PHE A 667 14.36 25.88 -22.89
N SER A 668 14.60 27.15 -22.58
CA SER A 668 14.29 28.25 -23.48
C SER A 668 15.09 28.14 -24.80
N VAL A 669 14.45 28.55 -25.91
CA VAL A 669 15.06 28.50 -27.26
C VAL A 669 16.31 29.37 -27.30
N GLY A 670 17.49 28.75 -27.41
CA GLY A 670 18.77 29.47 -27.45
C GLY A 670 19.97 28.79 -26.78
N LEU A 671 19.80 27.58 -26.25
CA LEU A 671 20.85 26.84 -25.53
C LEU A 671 22.13 26.61 -26.35
N ALA A 672 22.02 26.40 -27.66
CA ALA A 672 23.15 26.16 -28.54
C ALA A 672 23.61 27.45 -29.23
N VAL A 673 24.88 27.80 -29.04
CA VAL A 673 25.53 28.99 -29.65
C VAL A 673 26.75 28.57 -30.48
N LEU A 674 27.12 29.37 -31.48
CA LEU A 674 28.34 29.11 -32.24
C LEU A 674 29.60 29.52 -31.45
N ASP A 675 30.72 28.85 -31.72
CA ASP A 675 32.05 29.23 -31.18
C ASP A 675 32.40 30.72 -31.39
N SER A 676 31.96 31.30 -32.51
CA SER A 676 32.14 32.73 -32.81
C SER A 676 31.35 33.68 -31.90
N GLU A 677 30.31 33.19 -31.22
CA GLU A 677 29.40 33.96 -30.36
C GLU A 677 29.76 33.79 -28.88
N ALA A 678 30.22 32.59 -28.50
CA ALA A 678 30.56 32.22 -27.13
C ALA A 678 31.68 33.06 -26.48
N GLY A 679 32.69 33.49 -27.25
CA GLY A 679 33.84 34.25 -26.73
C GLY A 679 33.52 35.65 -26.15
N SER A 680 32.25 36.06 -26.19
CA SER A 680 31.76 37.33 -25.64
C SER A 680 30.80 37.17 -24.46
N MET A 681 30.50 35.93 -24.06
CA MET A 681 29.50 35.60 -23.03
C MET A 681 30.15 35.34 -21.67
N SER A 682 29.44 35.69 -20.60
CA SER A 682 29.82 35.38 -19.21
C SER A 682 28.85 34.34 -18.66
N LYS A 683 28.90 33.11 -19.21
CA LYS A 683 28.00 31.99 -18.93
C LYS A 683 28.78 30.70 -18.65
N ASN A 684 28.17 29.71 -18.02
CA ASN A 684 28.69 28.34 -17.98
C ASN A 684 28.70 27.76 -19.40
N MET A 685 29.79 27.11 -19.82
CA MET A 685 29.95 26.66 -21.21
C MET A 685 30.30 25.18 -21.31
N ILE A 686 29.52 24.44 -22.09
CA ILE A 686 29.86 23.08 -22.52
C ILE A 686 30.31 23.14 -23.98
N VAL A 687 31.60 22.91 -24.21
CA VAL A 687 32.21 23.06 -25.53
C VAL A 687 32.30 21.70 -26.23
N VAL A 688 31.62 21.55 -27.36
CA VAL A 688 31.54 20.28 -28.09
C VAL A 688 32.33 20.35 -29.40
N GLY A 689 33.31 19.45 -29.52
CA GLY A 689 34.14 19.27 -30.72
C GLY A 689 35.53 19.91 -30.64
N GLY A 690 36.55 19.18 -31.12
CA GLY A 690 37.96 19.58 -31.03
C GLY A 690 38.35 20.91 -31.69
N PRO A 691 37.78 21.32 -32.85
CA PRO A 691 38.02 22.65 -33.41
C PRO A 691 37.43 23.79 -32.57
N CYS A 692 36.31 23.53 -31.90
CA CYS A 692 35.60 24.50 -31.06
C CYS A 692 36.40 24.83 -29.78
N ALA A 693 36.92 23.80 -29.11
CA ALA A 693 37.74 23.95 -27.92
C ALA A 693 39.01 24.82 -28.14
N ASN A 694 39.58 24.82 -29.35
CA ASN A 694 40.73 25.67 -29.69
C ASN A 694 40.37 27.14 -29.97
N THR A 695 39.09 27.45 -30.12
CA THR A 695 38.60 28.78 -30.49
C THR A 695 37.95 29.50 -29.30
N VAL A 696 37.45 28.73 -28.33
CA VAL A 696 36.78 29.21 -27.10
C VAL A 696 37.73 29.25 -25.88
N ALA A 697 38.76 28.40 -25.83
CA ALA A 697 39.86 28.49 -24.85
C ALA A 697 40.90 29.56 -25.25
#